data_AF-A0A7J4IZD8-F1
#
_entry.id   AF-A0A7J4IZD8-F1
#
_cell.length_a   1.000
_cell.length_b   1.000
_cell.length_c   1.000
_cell.angle_alpha   90.00
_cell.angle_beta   90.00
_cell.angle_gamma   90.00
#
_symmetry.space_group_name_H-M   'P 1'
#
loop_
_entity.id
_entity.type
_entity.pdbx_description
1 polymer ?
#
loop_
_entity_poly.entity_id
_entity_poly.type
_entity_poly.pdbx_seq_one_letter_code
_entity_poly.pdbx_strand_id
1 'polypeptide(L)'
;MAKEIKSIEDLPGIGPQASEKLIAAGYKSIESIAISSPAELIEAAGLGEGTAEKAIKAARDTLDMGYVTAADIAERRKLVGRLTTGSKEVDTLIGGGIETQSITEVYGKFASGKCVSKDTKLFYFNPDKAHLKSMEDVYNNYAVNERPFDGGFLAELKRPIEVIGIDKHGNPQKAVAANLFREHCKTLRVVKTERGASLELTENHPLLSLNEEGVQWKPSGLLEEGDFIGVPEKIDFAGKSDLTQEDAYFLGLYAAEGCANPCSITIFDRKAQAWLIGYIERRFGYKPYFDEKRNLIVFQKPTKELLGGLAKTNAYNKFVPEEILTSPQETAKAFLAGYLDGDGEVSNCIVSGTRAKTLSEELAYLFNRLGISVTATMSIIKGKEFYKNFVTEPKAKLVLADIMKKHSLLKKDNAITSEKNISTKYGIPIQAITPIYKRVYAKLSGSRRRFNQWSKKAMVENGFQTLFVSFFGKEPNMERITKKTLGDMLGFFTMRMTEIQYGKELLKEPTHENVMKALSVMPFETTQIRTEMRMKKSTFQNYITRKMSPEKANEISKALTTMAQRLLGDEELRKDIGTLKLVMESQTKWEKITAIQSKEYNDWVYDLVVPEVHSFIGGNKPVFLHNTQWCFQTAVTVQLPKEKGGLEGGCLYIDSENSFRPERVIAIAQSHGLDPEATLKNILVARAYNSDHQILLADKADELVKEKGIKLVIVDSLTAQFRAEFVGRGTLAERQQKLNKHMRTLQKLAEMNNIVVLVTNQVMERPDILFGDPTAPIGGNIVGHASKTRLYLRKGKEDKRVAKLVDSPSLPDGEAIYRVTETGIVDVEE
;
A
#
# COMPACT_ATOMS: atom_id res chain seq x y z
N MET A 1 32.78 58.59 20.18
CA MET A 1 32.54 57.59 19.12
C MET A 1 31.45 56.67 19.62
N ALA A 2 30.34 56.51 18.90
CA ALA A 2 29.32 55.54 19.29
C ALA A 2 29.96 54.15 19.29
N LYS A 3 29.77 53.38 20.36
CA LYS A 3 30.34 52.03 20.50
C LYS A 3 29.76 51.19 19.35
N GLU A 4 30.62 50.67 18.49
CA GLU A 4 30.21 49.83 17.35
C GLU A 4 29.61 48.54 17.91
N ILE A 5 28.32 48.30 17.63
CA ILE A 5 27.58 47.16 18.17
C ILE A 5 27.97 45.92 17.35
N LYS A 6 28.82 45.05 17.91
CA LYS A 6 29.32 43.83 17.23
C LYS A 6 28.74 42.55 17.82
N SER A 7 28.21 42.62 19.02
CA SER A 7 27.66 41.49 19.76
C SER A 7 26.43 41.89 20.58
N ILE A 8 25.72 40.91 21.12
CA ILE A 8 24.53 41.15 21.96
C ILE A 8 24.87 41.97 23.22
N GLU A 9 26.09 41.83 23.74
CA GLU A 9 26.59 42.58 24.90
C GLU A 9 26.82 44.06 24.62
N ASP A 10 26.90 44.44 23.35
CA ASP A 10 27.06 45.83 22.96
C ASP A 10 25.70 46.56 22.83
N LEU A 11 24.58 45.83 22.94
CA LEU A 11 23.25 46.41 22.85
C LEU A 11 22.89 47.21 24.12
N PRO A 12 22.21 48.36 23.98
CA PRO A 12 21.92 49.25 25.11
C PRO A 12 21.16 48.55 26.24
N GLY A 13 21.80 48.50 27.42
CA GLY A 13 21.23 47.91 28.63
C GLY A 13 21.28 46.37 28.70
N ILE A 14 21.93 45.71 27.73
CA ILE A 14 22.29 44.30 27.83
C ILE A 14 23.75 44.21 28.28
N GLY A 15 23.97 44.02 29.58
CA GLY A 15 25.29 43.73 30.13
C GLY A 15 25.68 42.25 30.00
N PRO A 16 26.91 41.86 30.38
CA PRO A 16 27.42 40.49 30.25
C PRO A 16 26.48 39.42 30.83
N GLN A 17 25.93 39.65 32.04
CA GLN A 17 25.00 38.71 32.67
C GLN A 17 23.66 38.57 31.96
N ALA A 18 23.15 39.66 31.36
CA ALA A 18 21.91 39.60 30.57
C ALA A 18 22.16 38.92 29.23
N SER A 19 23.31 39.17 28.61
CA SER A 19 23.74 38.50 27.38
C SER A 19 23.89 36.99 27.59
N GLU A 20 24.55 36.53 28.66
CA GLU A 20 24.66 35.10 28.96
C GLU A 20 23.29 34.43 29.08
N LYS A 21 22.34 35.08 29.76
CA LYS A 21 20.96 34.57 29.88
C LYS A 21 20.23 34.53 28.54
N LEU A 22 20.38 35.58 27.72
CA LEU A 22 19.81 35.64 26.38
C LEU A 22 20.39 34.55 25.47
N ILE A 23 21.70 34.36 25.49
CA ILE A 23 22.40 33.32 24.73
C ILE A 23 21.95 31.92 25.18
N ALA A 24 21.82 31.70 26.49
CA ALA A 24 21.31 30.46 27.05
C ALA A 24 19.83 30.22 26.68
N ALA A 25 19.05 31.29 26.50
CA ALA A 25 17.67 31.25 26.02
C ALA A 25 17.55 31.20 24.47
N GLY A 26 18.66 31.05 23.74
CA GLY A 26 18.67 30.86 22.29
C GLY A 26 18.81 32.16 21.46
N TYR A 27 18.96 33.32 22.09
CA TYR A 27 19.24 34.58 21.41
C TYR A 27 20.75 34.77 21.26
N LYS A 28 21.30 34.26 20.15
CA LYS A 28 22.75 34.19 19.93
C LYS A 28 23.30 35.22 18.94
N SER A 29 22.43 36.01 18.32
CA SER A 29 22.85 37.05 17.38
C SER A 29 22.05 38.35 17.53
N ILE A 30 22.56 39.46 16.98
CA ILE A 30 21.87 40.75 16.98
C ILE A 30 20.52 40.62 16.23
N GLU A 31 20.47 39.81 15.18
CA GLU A 31 19.26 39.50 14.39
C GLU A 31 18.21 38.82 15.27
N SER A 32 18.64 37.86 16.09
CA SER A 32 17.75 37.16 16.99
C SER A 32 17.08 38.10 18.01
N ILE A 33 17.79 39.15 18.45
CA ILE A 33 17.24 40.19 19.33
C ILE A 33 16.30 41.12 18.57
N ALA A 34 16.68 41.50 17.34
CA ALA A 34 15.97 42.49 16.57
C ALA A 34 14.58 42.01 16.05
N ILE A 35 14.40 40.70 15.83
CA ILE A 35 13.10 40.09 15.48
C ILE A 35 12.27 39.65 16.69
N SER A 36 12.76 39.86 17.91
CA SER A 36 12.05 39.51 19.14
C SER A 36 11.13 40.63 19.61
N SER A 37 10.16 40.26 20.44
CA SER A 37 9.31 41.20 21.16
C SER A 37 9.93 41.60 22.51
N PRO A 38 9.60 42.78 23.07
CA PRO A 38 10.07 43.17 24.39
C PRO A 38 9.71 42.13 25.47
N ALA A 39 8.50 41.57 25.42
CA ALA A 39 8.04 40.54 26.34
C ALA A 39 8.93 39.29 26.36
N GLU A 40 9.36 38.81 25.19
CA GLU A 40 10.24 37.64 25.06
C GLU A 40 11.62 37.88 25.71
N LEU A 41 12.19 39.07 25.55
CA LEU A 41 13.50 39.39 26.15
C LEU A 41 13.42 39.65 27.66
N ILE A 42 12.29 40.21 28.11
CA ILE A 42 12.00 40.37 29.55
C ILE A 42 11.91 38.99 30.21
N GLU A 43 11.16 38.06 29.60
CA GLU A 43 11.02 36.68 30.11
C GLU A 43 12.36 35.94 30.10
N ALA A 44 13.13 36.05 29.02
CA ALA A 44 14.37 35.32 28.84
C ALA A 44 15.51 35.77 29.75
N ALA A 45 15.63 37.08 30.03
CA ALA A 45 16.79 37.63 30.72
C ALA A 45 16.47 38.51 31.94
N GLY A 46 15.19 38.70 32.27
CA GLY A 46 14.76 39.55 33.39
C GLY A 46 15.01 41.03 33.15
N LEU A 47 14.98 41.47 31.88
CA LEU A 47 15.19 42.86 31.51
C LEU A 47 13.99 43.74 31.93
N GLY A 48 14.22 45.02 32.19
CA GLY A 48 13.13 45.99 32.29
C GLY A 48 12.56 46.31 30.90
N GLU A 49 11.26 46.61 30.82
CA GLU A 49 10.55 46.84 29.54
C GLU A 49 11.22 47.90 28.65
N GLY A 50 11.52 49.08 29.21
CA GLY A 50 12.23 50.12 28.48
C GLY A 50 13.68 49.78 28.10
N THR A 51 14.28 48.75 28.70
CA THR A 51 15.61 48.23 28.32
C THR A 51 15.48 47.25 27.16
N ALA A 52 14.51 46.33 27.22
CA ALA A 52 14.22 45.40 26.13
C ALA A 52 13.85 46.15 24.84
N GLU A 53 13.01 47.18 24.92
CA GLU A 53 12.66 48.03 23.76
C GLU A 53 13.87 48.75 23.15
N LYS A 54 14.75 49.31 24.00
CA LYS A 54 15.98 50.00 23.54
C LYS A 54 16.96 49.03 22.90
N ALA A 55 17.13 47.83 23.47
CA ALA A 55 17.97 46.79 22.90
C ALA A 55 17.44 46.32 21.54
N ILE A 56 16.13 46.06 21.42
CA ILE A 56 15.50 45.68 20.15
C ILE A 56 15.66 46.79 19.10
N LYS A 57 15.40 48.05 19.50
CA LYS A 57 15.54 49.19 18.59
C LYS A 57 16.96 49.33 18.08
N ALA A 58 17.95 49.31 18.97
CA ALA A 58 19.36 49.39 18.59
C ALA A 58 19.80 48.20 17.72
N ALA A 59 19.28 47.00 17.98
CA ALA A 59 19.54 45.82 17.16
C ALA A 59 18.94 45.98 15.75
N ARG A 60 17.72 46.52 15.63
CA ARG A 60 17.09 46.83 14.34
C ARG A 60 17.84 47.92 13.57
N ASP A 61 18.25 48.99 14.26
CA ASP A 61 19.02 50.09 13.66
C ASP A 61 20.40 49.60 13.18
N THR A 62 21.04 48.69 13.92
CA THR A 62 22.35 48.10 13.55
C THR A 62 22.25 47.21 12.31
N LEU A 63 21.13 46.49 12.16
CA LEU A 63 20.87 45.60 11.03
C LEU A 63 20.20 46.29 9.85
N ASP A 64 20.03 47.62 9.93
CA ASP A 64 19.30 48.42 8.96
C ASP A 64 17.89 47.85 8.67
N MET A 65 17.24 47.29 9.70
CA MET A 65 15.89 46.73 9.64
C MET A 65 14.80 47.81 9.65
N GLY A 66 15.00 48.85 8.86
CA GLY A 66 14.02 49.88 8.56
C GLY A 66 13.06 49.47 7.45
N TYR A 67 12.45 50.48 6.81
CA TYR A 67 11.64 50.26 5.62
C TYR A 67 12.55 49.91 4.44
N VAL A 68 12.48 48.67 3.98
CA VAL A 68 13.13 48.25 2.73
C VAL A 68 12.18 48.45 1.56
N THR A 69 12.71 48.73 0.38
CA THR A 69 11.87 48.87 -0.82
C THR A 69 11.37 47.50 -1.28
N ALA A 70 10.28 47.47 -2.06
CA ALA A 70 9.84 46.24 -2.71
C ALA A 70 10.93 45.63 -3.63
N ALA A 71 11.84 46.46 -4.17
CA ALA A 71 12.97 46.02 -4.97
C ALA A 71 14.01 45.26 -4.11
N ASP A 72 14.31 45.74 -2.91
CA ASP A 72 15.23 45.06 -1.99
C ASP A 72 14.65 43.71 -1.51
N ILE A 73 13.34 43.66 -1.27
CA ILE A 73 12.64 42.40 -0.98
C ILE A 73 12.72 41.45 -2.19
N ALA A 74 12.56 41.96 -3.41
CA ALA A 74 12.67 41.17 -4.63
C ALA A 74 14.09 40.58 -4.81
N GLU A 75 15.14 41.35 -4.51
CA GLU A 75 16.52 40.84 -4.49
C GLU A 75 16.73 39.76 -3.42
N ARG A 76 16.24 39.98 -2.20
CA ARG A 76 16.31 38.97 -1.12
C ARG A 76 15.58 37.69 -1.49
N ARG A 77 14.43 37.79 -2.18
CA ARG A 77 13.66 36.63 -2.65
C ARG A 77 14.39 35.80 -3.70
N LYS A 78 15.43 36.31 -4.36
CA LYS A 78 16.29 35.50 -5.26
C LYS A 78 17.09 34.43 -4.51
N LEU A 79 17.26 34.58 -3.19
CA LEU A 79 17.97 33.63 -2.33
C LEU A 79 17.08 32.47 -1.83
N VAL A 80 15.76 32.52 -2.11
CA VAL A 80 14.82 31.46 -1.74
C VAL A 80 15.09 30.23 -2.60
N GLY A 81 15.50 29.15 -1.95
CA GLY A 81 15.65 27.84 -2.57
C GLY A 81 14.29 27.12 -2.68
N ARG A 82 14.22 26.14 -3.59
CA ARG A 82 13.05 25.27 -3.73
C ARG A 82 13.47 23.82 -3.70
N LEU A 83 12.88 23.07 -2.77
CA LEU A 83 13.11 21.65 -2.59
C LEU A 83 12.07 20.84 -3.38
N THR A 84 12.53 19.95 -4.25
CA THR A 84 11.66 19.04 -5.00
C THR A 84 10.95 18.05 -4.07
N THR A 85 9.67 17.85 -4.34
CA THR A 85 8.84 16.80 -3.73
C THR A 85 9.07 15.43 -4.37
N GLY A 86 9.86 15.34 -5.46
CA GLY A 86 9.98 14.14 -6.29
C GLY A 86 8.94 14.06 -7.42
N SER A 87 7.96 14.96 -7.44
CA SER A 87 6.98 15.12 -8.52
C SER A 87 7.05 16.54 -9.09
N LYS A 88 7.36 16.67 -10.38
CA LYS A 88 7.35 17.94 -11.12
C LYS A 88 5.98 18.59 -11.15
N GLU A 89 4.91 17.81 -11.21
CA GLU A 89 3.54 18.33 -11.21
C GLU A 89 3.22 19.00 -9.88
N VAL A 90 3.54 18.33 -8.77
CA VAL A 90 3.38 18.89 -7.42
C VAL A 90 4.31 20.08 -7.24
N ASP A 91 5.56 20.00 -7.68
CA ASP A 91 6.52 21.09 -7.60
C ASP A 91 5.98 22.31 -8.35
N THR A 92 5.47 22.13 -9.57
CA THR A 92 4.86 23.21 -10.38
C THR A 92 3.68 23.84 -9.67
N LEU A 93 2.79 23.03 -9.08
CA LEU A 93 1.65 23.52 -8.29
C LEU A 93 2.08 24.45 -7.15
N ILE A 94 3.20 24.16 -6.50
CA ILE A 94 3.74 24.99 -5.40
C ILE A 94 4.84 25.96 -5.85
N GLY A 95 4.91 26.26 -7.14
CA GLY A 95 5.79 27.30 -7.69
C GLY A 95 7.23 26.87 -7.94
N GLY A 96 7.48 25.57 -8.15
CA GLY A 96 8.77 24.96 -8.45
C GLY A 96 9.40 24.16 -7.31
N GLY A 97 8.63 23.79 -6.29
CA GLY A 97 9.09 23.03 -5.11
C GLY A 97 8.88 23.77 -3.78
N ILE A 98 9.12 23.08 -2.67
CA ILE A 98 8.90 23.57 -1.30
C ILE A 98 9.89 24.71 -0.99
N GLU A 99 9.38 25.89 -0.68
CA GLU A 99 10.19 27.11 -0.47
C GLU A 99 10.97 27.09 0.85
N THR A 100 12.24 27.48 0.79
CA THR A 100 13.00 27.85 2.01
C THR A 100 12.45 29.16 2.61
N GLN A 101 12.84 29.50 3.85
CA GLN A 101 12.36 30.70 4.57
C GLN A 101 10.84 30.71 4.84
N SER A 102 10.23 29.52 4.76
CA SER A 102 8.80 29.35 4.97
C SER A 102 8.49 28.03 5.65
N ILE A 103 7.38 28.00 6.36
CA ILE A 103 6.73 26.75 6.78
C ILE A 103 5.79 26.31 5.66
N THR A 104 5.98 25.08 5.21
CA THR A 104 5.00 24.37 4.38
C THR A 104 4.28 23.36 5.23
N GLU A 105 2.96 23.48 5.30
CA GLU A 105 2.08 22.52 5.96
C GLU A 105 1.60 21.51 4.93
N VAL A 106 1.88 20.24 5.20
CA VAL A 106 1.26 19.11 4.50
C VAL A 106 0.26 18.48 5.43
N TYR A 107 -1.00 18.55 5.06
CA TYR A 107 -2.06 17.95 5.85
C TYR A 107 -2.97 17.15 4.95
N GLY A 108 -3.70 16.28 5.59
CA GLY A 108 -4.41 15.22 4.94
C GLY A 108 -4.65 14.21 6.04
N LYS A 109 -5.67 13.40 5.90
CA LYS A 109 -5.91 12.34 6.87
C LYS A 109 -4.61 11.48 6.93
N PHE A 110 -3.86 11.53 8.04
CA PHE A 110 -2.81 10.54 8.31
C PHE A 110 -3.56 9.23 8.62
N ALA A 111 -2.97 8.07 8.30
CA ALA A 111 -3.65 6.79 8.49
C ALA A 111 -5.13 6.72 8.01
N SER A 112 -5.52 7.49 6.96
CA SER A 112 -6.81 8.19 6.77
C SER A 112 -8.17 7.53 7.03
N GLY A 113 -8.29 6.54 7.89
CA GLY A 113 -9.15 5.41 7.69
C GLY A 113 -8.52 4.39 6.74
N LYS A 114 -7.28 3.94 7.00
CA LYS A 114 -6.78 2.64 6.49
C LYS A 114 -6.91 1.55 7.54
N CYS A 115 -7.89 1.68 8.41
CA CYS A 115 -8.18 0.73 9.45
C CYS A 115 -9.19 -0.32 8.97
N VAL A 116 -9.22 -1.42 9.67
CA VAL A 116 -10.21 -2.48 9.51
C VAL A 116 -11.00 -2.61 10.80
N SER A 117 -12.20 -3.17 10.72
CA SER A 117 -13.01 -3.43 11.92
C SER A 117 -12.27 -4.29 12.95
N LYS A 118 -12.65 -4.18 14.21
CA LYS A 118 -12.14 -5.01 15.31
C LYS A 118 -12.19 -6.50 15.04
N ASP A 119 -13.23 -6.95 14.32
CA ASP A 119 -13.52 -8.35 14.02
C ASP A 119 -12.72 -8.91 12.84
N THR A 120 -12.07 -8.05 12.06
CA THR A 120 -11.28 -8.46 10.89
C THR A 120 -10.17 -9.41 11.33
N LYS A 121 -10.12 -10.59 10.73
CA LYS A 121 -9.06 -11.57 11.03
C LYS A 121 -7.74 -11.12 10.42
N LEU A 122 -6.68 -11.19 11.20
CA LEU A 122 -5.29 -11.04 10.78
C LEU A 122 -4.63 -12.41 10.76
N PHE A 123 -3.99 -12.75 9.65
CA PHE A 123 -3.14 -13.94 9.55
C PHE A 123 -1.67 -13.55 9.76
N TYR A 124 -1.08 -14.05 10.85
CA TYR A 124 0.24 -13.64 11.30
C TYR A 124 1.02 -14.79 11.96
N PHE A 125 2.31 -14.59 12.21
CA PHE A 125 3.21 -15.55 12.84
C PHE A 125 3.92 -14.97 14.04
N ASN A 126 4.16 -15.81 15.04
CA ASN A 126 5.20 -15.60 16.05
C ASN A 126 6.19 -16.75 15.99
N PRO A 127 7.46 -16.46 15.77
CA PRO A 127 8.17 -16.56 14.50
C PRO A 127 7.84 -17.82 13.66
N ASP A 128 7.53 -18.95 14.30
CA ASP A 128 7.26 -20.23 13.63
C ASP A 128 5.83 -20.74 13.77
N LYS A 129 4.97 -20.07 14.55
CA LYS A 129 3.57 -20.47 14.78
C LYS A 129 2.60 -19.52 14.06
N ALA A 130 1.73 -20.06 13.21
CA ALA A 130 0.69 -19.30 12.54
C ALA A 130 -0.50 -19.08 13.47
N HIS A 131 -1.07 -17.88 13.39
CA HIS A 131 -2.22 -17.44 14.14
C HIS A 131 -3.23 -16.79 13.20
N LEU A 132 -4.51 -17.01 13.47
CA LEU A 132 -5.61 -16.27 12.85
C LEU A 132 -6.49 -15.71 13.97
N LYS A 133 -6.32 -14.43 14.28
CA LYS A 133 -7.05 -13.75 15.38
C LYS A 133 -7.68 -12.47 14.87
N SER A 134 -8.68 -11.94 15.59
CA SER A 134 -9.22 -10.63 15.24
C SER A 134 -8.17 -9.54 15.46
N MET A 135 -8.27 -8.41 14.77
CA MET A 135 -7.35 -7.29 14.98
C MET A 135 -7.40 -6.78 16.42
N GLU A 136 -8.56 -6.80 17.07
CA GLU A 136 -8.69 -6.48 18.49
C GLU A 136 -7.96 -7.47 19.39
N ASP A 137 -8.07 -8.77 19.13
CA ASP A 137 -7.31 -9.78 19.88
C ASP A 137 -5.80 -9.56 19.70
N VAL A 138 -5.34 -9.25 18.49
CA VAL A 138 -3.93 -8.95 18.22
C VAL A 138 -3.51 -7.70 18.98
N TYR A 139 -4.34 -6.65 18.95
CA TYR A 139 -4.08 -5.44 19.71
C TYR A 139 -3.95 -5.73 21.20
N ASN A 140 -4.97 -6.33 21.81
CA ASN A 140 -5.01 -6.59 23.24
C ASN A 140 -3.88 -7.51 23.72
N ASN A 141 -3.42 -8.45 22.89
CA ASN A 141 -2.38 -9.41 23.28
C ASN A 141 -0.94 -8.90 23.05
N TYR A 142 -0.74 -7.97 22.11
CA TYR A 142 0.61 -7.56 21.67
C TYR A 142 0.89 -6.07 21.83
N ALA A 143 -0.12 -5.22 21.94
CA ALA A 143 0.07 -3.80 22.20
C ALA A 143 0.74 -3.59 23.56
N VAL A 144 1.87 -2.90 23.55
CA VAL A 144 2.52 -2.35 24.74
C VAL A 144 2.88 -0.89 24.46
N ASN A 145 3.14 -0.14 25.53
CA ASN A 145 3.52 1.28 25.42
C ASN A 145 2.54 2.08 24.55
N GLU A 146 1.24 1.79 24.70
CA GLU A 146 0.18 2.47 23.98
C GLU A 146 0.24 3.97 24.26
N ARG A 147 0.27 4.76 23.19
CA ARG A 147 0.30 6.22 23.26
C ARG A 147 -0.73 6.83 22.32
N PRO A 148 -1.37 7.95 22.69
CA PRO A 148 -2.25 8.68 21.78
C PRO A 148 -1.55 9.03 20.47
N PHE A 149 -2.23 8.81 19.34
CA PHE A 149 -1.73 9.05 17.99
C PHE A 149 -2.91 9.26 17.04
N ASP A 150 -2.91 10.34 16.26
CA ASP A 150 -3.91 10.65 15.21
C ASP A 150 -5.41 10.44 15.58
N GLY A 151 -5.82 10.89 16.76
CA GLY A 151 -7.20 10.70 17.24
C GLY A 151 -7.54 9.29 17.73
N GLY A 152 -6.57 8.38 17.68
CA GLY A 152 -6.57 7.06 18.27
C GLY A 152 -5.33 6.80 19.14
N PHE A 153 -4.80 5.59 19.06
CA PHE A 153 -3.68 5.09 19.84
C PHE A 153 -2.74 4.24 18.98
N LEU A 154 -1.44 4.56 19.03
CA LEU A 154 -0.36 3.76 18.48
C LEU A 154 0.27 2.94 19.61
N ALA A 155 0.45 1.65 19.39
CA ALA A 155 1.11 0.76 20.33
C ALA A 155 2.31 0.07 19.68
N GLU A 156 3.36 -0.08 20.48
CA GLU A 156 4.51 -0.91 20.13
C GLU A 156 4.15 -2.38 20.28
N LEU A 157 4.84 -3.25 19.54
CA LEU A 157 4.65 -4.69 19.63
C LEU A 157 5.49 -5.26 20.77
N LYS A 158 4.84 -5.95 21.72
CA LYS A 158 5.49 -6.68 22.84
C LYS A 158 6.58 -7.64 22.38
N ARG A 159 6.43 -8.15 21.16
CA ARG A 159 7.36 -9.05 20.46
C ARG A 159 7.10 -8.96 18.95
N PRO A 160 8.09 -9.27 18.11
CA PRO A 160 7.92 -9.25 16.66
C PRO A 160 6.78 -10.16 16.21
N ILE A 161 5.94 -9.63 15.31
CA ILE A 161 4.92 -10.38 14.59
C ILE A 161 5.31 -10.36 13.12
N GLU A 162 5.33 -11.51 12.46
CA GLU A 162 5.43 -11.56 11.00
C GLU A 162 4.04 -11.65 10.39
N VAL A 163 3.78 -10.92 9.32
CA VAL A 163 2.56 -11.03 8.51
C VAL A 163 2.92 -11.39 7.09
N ILE A 164 1.92 -11.70 6.27
CA ILE A 164 2.12 -11.90 4.83
C ILE A 164 1.52 -10.72 4.10
N GLY A 165 2.35 -9.98 3.36
CA GLY A 165 1.89 -8.96 2.41
C GLY A 165 2.18 -9.37 0.98
N ILE A 166 2.20 -8.41 0.06
CA ILE A 166 2.43 -8.62 -1.37
C ILE A 166 3.70 -7.91 -1.83
N ASP A 167 4.54 -8.60 -2.60
CA ASP A 167 5.72 -8.01 -3.23
C ASP A 167 5.35 -7.22 -4.51
N LYS A 168 6.34 -6.54 -5.11
CA LYS A 168 6.20 -5.81 -6.39
C LYS A 168 5.80 -6.68 -7.59
N HIS A 169 5.90 -8.01 -7.48
CA HIS A 169 5.53 -8.97 -8.51
C HIS A 169 4.13 -9.57 -8.27
N GLY A 170 3.42 -9.13 -7.23
CA GLY A 170 2.10 -9.61 -6.89
C GLY A 170 2.09 -10.95 -6.15
N ASN A 171 3.20 -11.34 -5.53
CA ASN A 171 3.36 -12.60 -4.81
C ASN A 171 3.32 -12.41 -3.29
N PRO A 172 2.68 -13.33 -2.54
CA PRO A 172 2.70 -13.33 -1.08
C PRO A 172 4.13 -13.46 -0.51
N GLN A 173 4.50 -12.54 0.38
CA GLN A 173 5.81 -12.54 1.06
C GLN A 173 5.63 -12.26 2.55
N LYS A 174 6.42 -12.94 3.40
CA LYS A 174 6.50 -12.65 4.84
C LYS A 174 7.18 -11.29 5.08
N ALA A 175 6.64 -10.51 6.00
CA ALA A 175 7.21 -9.22 6.42
C ALA A 175 6.98 -9.00 7.91
N VAL A 176 7.88 -8.29 8.56
CA VAL A 176 7.78 -8.00 9.99
C VAL A 176 6.90 -6.77 10.22
N ALA A 177 5.92 -6.90 11.12
CA ALA A 177 5.13 -5.77 11.59
C ALA A 177 5.91 -4.97 12.63
N ALA A 178 5.81 -3.64 12.58
CA ALA A 178 6.52 -2.73 13.46
C ALA A 178 5.64 -2.21 14.61
N ASN A 179 4.39 -1.82 14.33
CA ASN A 179 3.48 -1.23 15.31
C ASN A 179 2.02 -1.60 15.02
N LEU A 180 1.18 -1.44 16.04
CA LEU A 180 -0.26 -1.54 15.98
C LEU A 180 -0.89 -0.17 16.13
N PHE A 181 -1.99 0.07 15.44
CA PHE A 181 -2.77 1.30 15.54
C PHE A 181 -4.23 0.98 15.81
N ARG A 182 -4.91 1.80 16.61
CA ARG A 182 -6.37 1.78 16.72
C ARG A 182 -6.94 3.18 16.82
N GLU A 183 -8.11 3.43 16.28
CA GLU A 183 -8.84 4.70 16.43
C GLU A 183 -10.34 4.45 16.52
N HIS A 184 -11.12 5.40 17.04
CA HIS A 184 -12.56 5.24 17.11
C HIS A 184 -13.21 5.72 15.80
N CYS A 185 -14.00 4.87 15.15
CA CYS A 185 -14.66 5.18 13.89
C CYS A 185 -16.19 5.06 13.99
N LYS A 186 -16.90 6.02 13.39
CA LYS A 186 -18.38 6.05 13.42
C LYS A 186 -18.99 5.15 12.37
N THR A 187 -18.40 5.09 11.19
CA THR A 187 -18.97 4.39 10.03
C THR A 187 -17.90 3.55 9.33
N LEU A 188 -18.32 2.40 8.84
CA LEU A 188 -17.50 1.50 8.05
C LEU A 188 -18.12 1.28 6.67
N ARG A 189 -17.25 1.01 5.71
CA ARG A 189 -17.61 0.51 4.39
C ARG A 189 -17.46 -1.00 4.38
N VAL A 190 -18.54 -1.68 4.05
CA VAL A 190 -18.61 -3.14 3.94
C VAL A 190 -18.52 -3.52 2.47
N VAL A 191 -17.42 -4.16 2.08
CA VAL A 191 -17.17 -4.64 0.72
C VAL A 191 -17.37 -6.15 0.68
N LYS A 192 -18.27 -6.64 -0.18
CA LYS A 192 -18.55 -8.07 -0.37
C LYS A 192 -18.22 -8.53 -1.79
N THR A 193 -17.65 -9.72 -1.94
CA THR A 193 -17.30 -10.30 -3.24
C THR A 193 -18.18 -11.49 -3.62
N GLU A 194 -18.15 -11.87 -4.90
CA GLU A 194 -18.87 -13.01 -5.48
C GLU A 194 -18.48 -14.38 -4.86
N ARG A 195 -17.33 -14.44 -4.16
CA ARG A 195 -16.86 -15.64 -3.46
C ARG A 195 -16.90 -15.51 -1.94
N GLY A 196 -17.59 -14.49 -1.45
CA GLY A 196 -17.88 -14.33 -0.02
C GLY A 196 -16.77 -13.71 0.80
N ALA A 197 -15.79 -13.03 0.17
CA ALA A 197 -14.95 -12.13 0.95
C ALA A 197 -15.83 -10.97 1.42
N SER A 198 -15.72 -10.64 2.70
CA SER A 198 -16.48 -9.59 3.36
C SER A 198 -15.52 -8.82 4.23
N LEU A 199 -15.26 -7.57 3.85
CA LEU A 199 -14.33 -6.69 4.53
C LEU A 199 -15.09 -5.50 5.09
N GLU A 200 -14.95 -5.27 6.39
CA GLU A 200 -15.44 -4.06 7.04
C GLU A 200 -14.24 -3.14 7.27
N LEU A 201 -14.19 -2.07 6.49
CA LEU A 201 -13.03 -1.20 6.34
C LEU A 201 -13.47 0.25 6.47
N THR A 202 -12.58 1.12 6.91
CA THR A 202 -12.79 2.56 6.76
C THR A 202 -12.72 2.97 5.27
N GLU A 203 -13.36 4.07 4.89
CA GLU A 203 -13.52 4.47 3.47
C GLU A 203 -12.20 4.67 2.71
N ASN A 204 -11.10 4.94 3.41
CA ASN A 204 -9.82 5.21 2.77
C ASN A 204 -8.91 3.98 2.66
N HIS A 205 -9.35 2.80 3.15
CA HIS A 205 -8.56 1.58 3.12
C HIS A 205 -8.34 1.10 1.68
N PRO A 206 -7.10 1.03 1.16
CA PRO A 206 -6.83 0.58 -0.20
C PRO A 206 -6.96 -0.94 -0.33
N LEU A 207 -7.71 -1.38 -1.33
CA LEU A 207 -7.70 -2.77 -1.78
C LEU A 207 -6.99 -2.85 -3.14
N LEU A 208 -6.20 -3.90 -3.33
CA LEU A 208 -5.60 -4.20 -4.62
C LEU A 208 -6.75 -4.49 -5.60
N SER A 209 -6.83 -3.75 -6.70
CA SER A 209 -7.93 -3.82 -7.67
C SER A 209 -7.41 -3.97 -9.10
N LEU A 210 -8.25 -4.52 -9.97
CA LEU A 210 -7.98 -4.66 -11.41
C LEU A 210 -9.15 -4.08 -12.20
N ASN A 211 -8.86 -3.12 -13.09
CA ASN A 211 -9.82 -2.51 -14.02
C ASN A 211 -9.22 -2.41 -15.44
N GLU A 212 -9.87 -1.66 -16.33
CA GLU A 212 -9.46 -1.44 -17.73
C GLU A 212 -8.14 -0.66 -17.90
N GLU A 213 -7.67 0.01 -16.84
CA GLU A 213 -6.44 0.80 -16.78
C GLU A 213 -5.26 0.00 -16.19
N GLY A 214 -5.58 -1.10 -15.50
CA GLY A 214 -4.63 -2.09 -14.99
C GLY A 214 -4.79 -2.43 -13.52
N VAL A 215 -3.72 -2.96 -12.93
CA VAL A 215 -3.64 -3.34 -11.51
C VAL A 215 -3.25 -2.12 -10.68
N GLN A 216 -3.99 -1.86 -9.59
CA GLN A 216 -3.80 -0.67 -8.76
C GLN A 216 -4.41 -0.77 -7.36
N TRP A 217 -3.92 0.04 -6.42
CA TRP A 217 -4.49 0.13 -5.07
C TRP A 217 -5.62 1.17 -4.98
N LYS A 218 -6.88 0.74 -5.01
CA LYS A 218 -8.07 1.60 -5.00
C LYS A 218 -8.70 1.67 -3.60
N PRO A 219 -8.99 2.85 -3.04
CA PRO A 219 -9.57 2.97 -1.69
C PRO A 219 -11.00 2.45 -1.69
N SER A 220 -11.43 1.84 -0.58
CA SER A 220 -12.76 1.23 -0.46
C SER A 220 -13.89 2.19 -0.81
N GLY A 221 -13.73 3.48 -0.47
CA GLY A 221 -14.63 4.59 -0.74
C GLY A 221 -14.88 4.88 -2.23
N LEU A 222 -13.92 4.55 -3.09
CA LEU A 222 -14.02 4.71 -4.54
C LEU A 222 -14.37 3.41 -5.27
N LEU A 223 -14.36 2.27 -4.57
CA LEU A 223 -14.79 1.00 -5.16
C LEU A 223 -16.27 1.06 -5.48
N GLU A 224 -16.62 0.44 -6.60
CA GLU A 224 -17.99 0.31 -7.09
C GLU A 224 -18.34 -1.17 -7.26
N GLU A 225 -19.63 -1.49 -7.25
CA GLU A 225 -20.08 -2.85 -7.58
C GLU A 225 -19.65 -3.19 -9.01
N GLY A 226 -19.05 -4.36 -9.19
CA GLY A 226 -18.47 -4.78 -10.46
C GLY A 226 -16.96 -4.60 -10.59
N ASP A 227 -16.33 -3.77 -9.75
CA ASP A 227 -14.87 -3.74 -9.63
C ASP A 227 -14.34 -5.12 -9.19
N PHE A 228 -13.05 -5.40 -9.45
CA PHE A 228 -12.40 -6.63 -9.02
C PHE A 228 -11.34 -6.32 -7.95
N ILE A 229 -11.31 -7.11 -6.88
CA ILE A 229 -10.25 -7.03 -5.86
C ILE A 229 -9.37 -8.27 -5.86
N GLY A 230 -8.09 -8.06 -5.53
CA GLY A 230 -7.06 -9.07 -5.48
C GLY A 230 -7.10 -9.86 -4.17
N VAL A 231 -7.08 -11.19 -4.30
CA VAL A 231 -6.97 -12.15 -3.19
C VAL A 231 -5.81 -13.11 -3.47
N PRO A 232 -5.10 -13.64 -2.47
CA PRO A 232 -4.00 -14.56 -2.71
C PRO A 232 -4.51 -15.87 -3.33
N GLU A 233 -3.79 -16.37 -4.35
CA GLU A 233 -4.05 -17.66 -4.96
C GLU A 233 -3.74 -18.81 -3.99
N LYS A 234 -2.63 -18.68 -3.25
CA LYS A 234 -2.16 -19.62 -2.24
C LYS A 234 -1.30 -18.89 -1.21
N ILE A 235 -1.46 -19.25 0.06
CA ILE A 235 -0.59 -18.81 1.16
C ILE A 235 0.20 -20.02 1.65
N ASP A 236 1.38 -20.27 1.08
CA ASP A 236 2.15 -21.48 1.39
C ASP A 236 3.31 -21.20 2.35
N PHE A 237 3.01 -21.32 3.65
CA PHE A 237 4.03 -21.30 4.69
C PHE A 237 3.83 -22.52 5.59
N ALA A 238 4.85 -23.37 5.67
CA ALA A 238 4.87 -24.56 6.49
C ALA A 238 5.83 -24.38 7.66
N GLY A 239 5.35 -24.65 8.87
CA GLY A 239 6.14 -24.75 10.07
C GLY A 239 6.27 -26.21 10.53
N LYS A 240 6.95 -26.39 11.66
CA LYS A 240 7.09 -27.69 12.31
C LYS A 240 5.82 -28.00 13.11
N SER A 241 5.48 -29.28 13.20
CA SER A 241 4.39 -29.77 14.05
C SER A 241 4.75 -31.16 14.55
N ASP A 242 4.45 -31.42 15.83
CA ASP A 242 4.60 -32.74 16.45
C ASP A 242 3.40 -33.65 16.18
N LEU A 243 2.36 -33.14 15.51
CA LEU A 243 1.17 -33.90 15.15
C LEU A 243 1.47 -34.87 14.00
N THR A 244 1.17 -36.15 14.21
CA THR A 244 1.14 -37.13 13.13
C THR A 244 -0.07 -36.87 12.22
N GLN A 245 -0.07 -37.47 11.02
CA GLN A 245 -1.22 -37.40 10.13
C GLN A 245 -2.48 -38.05 10.76
N GLU A 246 -2.32 -39.11 11.57
CA GLU A 246 -3.44 -39.73 12.29
C GLU A 246 -3.98 -38.79 13.39
N ASP A 247 -3.10 -38.10 14.13
CA ASP A 247 -3.51 -37.08 15.12
C ASP A 247 -4.31 -35.97 14.45
N ALA A 248 -3.82 -35.45 13.32
CA ALA A 248 -4.46 -34.38 12.58
C ALA A 248 -5.82 -34.82 12.00
N TYR A 249 -5.90 -36.02 11.43
CA TYR A 249 -7.16 -36.59 10.96
C TYR A 249 -8.19 -36.71 12.09
N PHE A 250 -7.78 -37.23 13.24
CA PHE A 250 -8.65 -37.32 14.42
C PHE A 250 -9.14 -35.94 14.90
N LEU A 251 -8.26 -34.94 14.95
CA LEU A 251 -8.63 -33.55 15.28
C LEU A 251 -9.66 -32.99 14.29
N GLY A 252 -9.51 -33.28 12.99
CA GLY A 252 -10.48 -32.91 11.96
C GLY A 252 -11.84 -33.56 12.18
N LEU A 253 -11.85 -34.86 12.47
CA LEU A 253 -13.09 -35.59 12.75
C LEU A 253 -13.80 -35.05 14.01
N TYR A 254 -13.05 -34.69 15.05
CA TYR A 254 -13.62 -34.06 16.24
C TYR A 254 -14.14 -32.64 15.95
N ALA A 255 -13.42 -31.86 15.13
CA ALA A 255 -13.91 -30.56 14.68
C ALA A 255 -15.22 -30.68 13.88
N ALA A 256 -15.46 -31.78 13.19
CA ALA A 256 -16.74 -32.08 12.54
C ALA A 256 -17.80 -32.54 13.56
N GLU A 257 -17.59 -33.71 14.16
CA GLU A 257 -18.63 -34.49 14.88
C GLU A 257 -18.49 -34.49 16.41
N GLY A 258 -17.45 -33.88 16.94
CA GLY A 258 -17.13 -33.88 18.37
C GLY A 258 -18.10 -33.07 19.24
N CYS A 259 -18.34 -33.56 20.46
CA CYS A 259 -19.11 -32.90 21.52
C CYS A 259 -18.32 -32.93 22.84
N ALA A 260 -18.39 -31.87 23.65
CA ALA A 260 -17.62 -31.75 24.89
C ALA A 260 -18.18 -32.53 26.09
N ASN A 261 -19.50 -32.73 26.18
CA ASN A 261 -20.18 -33.25 27.37
C ASN A 261 -21.18 -34.37 27.03
N PRO A 262 -20.80 -35.65 27.18
CA PRO A 262 -19.45 -36.14 27.44
C PRO A 262 -18.52 -35.91 26.23
N CYS A 263 -17.20 -35.87 26.46
CA CYS A 263 -16.23 -35.69 25.38
C CYS A 263 -16.27 -36.90 24.46
N SER A 264 -16.82 -36.71 23.26
CA SER A 264 -17.25 -37.82 22.42
C SER A 264 -17.38 -37.43 20.96
N ILE A 265 -17.38 -38.43 20.08
CA ILE A 265 -17.77 -38.31 18.68
C ILE A 265 -18.94 -39.26 18.43
N THR A 266 -19.96 -38.77 17.73
CA THR A 266 -21.03 -39.60 17.18
C THR A 266 -20.71 -39.88 15.71
N ILE A 267 -20.60 -41.13 15.31
CA ILE A 267 -20.29 -41.47 13.91
C ILE A 267 -20.97 -42.78 13.51
N PHE A 268 -21.71 -42.76 12.40
CA PHE A 268 -22.52 -43.89 11.96
C PHE A 268 -21.77 -44.89 11.07
N ASP A 269 -20.68 -44.47 10.43
CA ASP A 269 -19.90 -45.34 9.56
C ASP A 269 -19.03 -46.32 10.39
N ARG A 270 -19.24 -47.62 10.16
CA ARG A 270 -18.58 -48.70 10.93
C ARG A 270 -17.06 -48.75 10.72
N LYS A 271 -16.55 -48.39 9.53
CA LYS A 271 -15.10 -48.39 9.27
C LYS A 271 -14.44 -47.24 10.05
N ALA A 272 -15.08 -46.09 10.06
CA ALA A 272 -14.67 -44.94 10.87
C ALA A 272 -14.68 -45.27 12.36
N GLN A 273 -15.74 -45.91 12.86
CA GLN A 273 -15.84 -46.37 14.26
C GLN A 273 -14.66 -47.29 14.62
N ALA A 274 -14.42 -48.33 13.81
CA ALA A 274 -13.35 -49.29 14.05
C ALA A 274 -11.96 -48.64 14.01
N TRP A 275 -11.72 -47.75 13.04
CA TRP A 275 -10.46 -47.02 12.96
C TRP A 275 -10.27 -46.11 14.19
N LEU A 276 -11.30 -45.35 14.57
CA LEU A 276 -11.22 -44.42 15.70
C LEU A 276 -10.93 -45.16 17.00
N ILE A 277 -11.61 -46.27 17.27
CA ILE A 277 -11.34 -47.12 18.46
C ILE A 277 -9.88 -47.62 18.43
N GLY A 278 -9.44 -48.19 17.30
CA GLY A 278 -8.08 -48.71 17.17
C GLY A 278 -7.00 -47.63 17.23
N TYR A 279 -7.26 -46.43 16.71
CA TYR A 279 -6.36 -45.29 16.81
C TYR A 279 -6.20 -44.87 18.28
N ILE A 280 -7.31 -44.75 19.03
CA ILE A 280 -7.25 -44.39 20.45
C ILE A 280 -6.48 -45.45 21.26
N GLU A 281 -6.70 -46.74 20.98
CA GLU A 281 -5.96 -47.84 21.61
C GLU A 281 -4.46 -47.76 21.32
N ARG A 282 -4.06 -47.56 20.05
CA ARG A 282 -2.64 -47.46 19.65
C ARG A 282 -1.96 -46.20 20.19
N ARG A 283 -2.63 -45.05 20.11
CA ARG A 283 -2.06 -43.73 20.41
C ARG A 283 -2.00 -43.42 21.91
N PHE A 284 -2.99 -43.89 22.67
CA PHE A 284 -3.17 -43.55 24.09
C PHE A 284 -3.20 -44.76 25.03
N GLY A 285 -3.16 -45.99 24.51
CA GLY A 285 -3.08 -47.20 25.32
C GLY A 285 -4.37 -47.58 26.06
N TYR A 286 -5.52 -47.06 25.65
CA TYR A 286 -6.81 -47.40 26.26
C TYR A 286 -7.90 -47.63 25.22
N LYS A 287 -8.86 -48.50 25.54
CA LYS A 287 -10.05 -48.72 24.72
C LYS A 287 -11.15 -47.72 25.09
N PRO A 288 -11.63 -46.87 24.16
CA PRO A 288 -12.70 -45.93 24.46
C PRO A 288 -14.04 -46.65 24.71
N TYR A 289 -14.90 -46.03 25.52
CA TYR A 289 -16.25 -46.53 25.72
C TYR A 289 -17.07 -46.28 24.47
N PHE A 290 -17.74 -47.32 23.96
CA PHE A 290 -18.58 -47.24 22.78
C PHE A 290 -20.03 -47.62 23.13
N ASP A 291 -20.95 -46.68 22.93
CA ASP A 291 -22.39 -46.91 23.03
C ASP A 291 -22.93 -47.21 21.63
N GLU A 292 -23.12 -48.50 21.33
CA GLU A 292 -23.64 -48.99 20.05
C GLU A 292 -25.03 -48.42 19.70
N LYS A 293 -25.88 -48.15 20.70
CA LYS A 293 -27.23 -47.65 20.45
C LYS A 293 -27.22 -46.21 19.93
N ARG A 294 -26.25 -45.42 20.42
CA ARG A 294 -26.10 -44.01 20.06
C ARG A 294 -25.03 -43.77 19.01
N ASN A 295 -24.30 -44.81 18.59
CA ASN A 295 -23.11 -44.71 17.75
C ASN A 295 -22.08 -43.71 18.33
N LEU A 296 -21.96 -43.70 19.66
CA LEU A 296 -21.23 -42.67 20.42
C LEU A 296 -19.95 -43.26 21.02
N ILE A 297 -18.81 -42.67 20.69
CA ILE A 297 -17.50 -43.06 21.24
C ILE A 297 -17.07 -41.99 22.24
N VAL A 298 -16.86 -42.37 23.49
CA VAL A 298 -16.53 -41.47 24.61
C VAL A 298 -15.05 -41.56 24.97
N PHE A 299 -14.41 -40.40 25.10
CA PHE A 299 -12.97 -40.26 25.31
C PHE A 299 -12.59 -39.96 26.76
N GLN A 300 -11.44 -40.50 27.18
CA GLN A 300 -10.84 -40.29 28.48
C GLN A 300 -9.86 -39.10 28.48
N LYS A 301 -9.30 -38.77 29.65
CA LYS A 301 -8.42 -37.62 29.87
C LYS A 301 -7.24 -37.52 28.87
N PRO A 302 -6.48 -38.59 28.53
CA PRO A 302 -5.35 -38.48 27.60
C PRO A 302 -5.73 -37.92 26.22
N THR A 303 -6.90 -38.33 25.71
CA THR A 303 -7.42 -37.85 24.42
C THR A 303 -7.87 -36.39 24.50
N LYS A 304 -8.43 -35.97 25.65
CA LYS A 304 -8.78 -34.57 25.90
C LYS A 304 -7.56 -33.66 25.90
N GLU A 305 -6.40 -34.16 26.31
CA GLU A 305 -5.14 -33.42 26.29
C GLU A 305 -4.68 -33.15 24.85
N LEU A 306 -4.76 -34.15 23.95
CA LEU A 306 -4.49 -33.93 22.51
C LEU A 306 -5.50 -32.96 21.87
N LEU A 307 -6.79 -33.10 22.19
CA LEU A 307 -7.84 -32.20 21.69
C LEU A 307 -7.66 -30.75 22.19
N GLY A 308 -6.99 -30.55 23.32
CA GLY A 308 -6.74 -29.24 23.90
C GLY A 308 -8.03 -28.42 24.05
N GLY A 309 -8.04 -27.23 23.43
CA GLY A 309 -9.21 -26.34 23.46
C GLY A 309 -10.44 -26.92 22.76
N LEU A 310 -10.29 -27.77 21.74
CA LEU A 310 -11.42 -28.37 21.03
C LEU A 310 -12.29 -29.23 21.95
N ALA A 311 -11.70 -29.90 22.95
CA ALA A 311 -12.43 -30.73 23.90
C ALA A 311 -13.51 -29.97 24.69
N LYS A 312 -13.42 -28.62 24.73
CA LYS A 312 -14.35 -27.73 25.46
C LYS A 312 -15.36 -27.04 24.54
N THR A 313 -15.34 -27.32 23.24
CA THR A 313 -16.19 -26.65 22.25
C THR A 313 -17.53 -27.35 22.05
N ASN A 314 -18.50 -26.58 21.58
CA ASN A 314 -19.78 -27.03 21.04
C ASN A 314 -19.88 -26.60 19.58
N ALA A 315 -21.00 -26.89 18.91
CA ALA A 315 -21.19 -26.61 17.48
C ALA A 315 -21.03 -25.13 17.05
N TYR A 316 -21.09 -24.17 17.99
CA TYR A 316 -21.06 -22.73 17.71
C TYR A 316 -19.66 -22.10 17.85
N ASN A 317 -18.72 -22.76 18.53
CA ASN A 317 -17.41 -22.20 18.85
C ASN A 317 -16.25 -23.16 18.52
N LYS A 318 -16.47 -24.12 17.62
CA LYS A 318 -15.40 -24.94 17.04
C LYS A 318 -14.43 -24.06 16.25
N PHE A 319 -13.20 -24.55 16.10
CA PHE A 319 -12.10 -23.84 15.44
C PHE A 319 -11.10 -24.85 14.85
N VAL A 320 -10.24 -24.42 13.93
CA VAL A 320 -9.08 -25.16 13.46
C VAL A 320 -7.92 -24.91 14.44
N PRO A 321 -7.31 -25.95 15.05
CA PRO A 321 -6.17 -25.75 15.94
C PRO A 321 -5.02 -25.00 15.25
N GLU A 322 -4.39 -24.04 15.94
CA GLU A 322 -3.27 -23.26 15.38
C GLU A 322 -2.10 -24.15 14.91
N GLU A 323 -1.88 -25.28 15.59
CA GLU A 323 -0.90 -26.29 15.18
C GLU A 323 -1.19 -26.85 13.78
N ILE A 324 -2.47 -26.99 13.40
CA ILE A 324 -2.87 -27.42 12.06
C ILE A 324 -2.61 -26.32 11.03
N LEU A 325 -2.94 -25.06 11.34
CA LEU A 325 -2.68 -23.91 10.47
C LEU A 325 -1.18 -23.79 10.12
N THR A 326 -0.31 -24.19 11.05
CA THR A 326 1.14 -24.15 10.87
C THR A 326 1.79 -25.46 10.44
N SER A 327 1.08 -26.58 10.54
CA SER A 327 1.61 -27.93 10.29
C SER A 327 2.11 -28.15 8.85
N PRO A 328 2.98 -29.14 8.58
CA PRO A 328 3.31 -29.55 7.22
C PRO A 328 2.07 -29.82 6.34
N GLN A 329 2.20 -29.69 5.03
CA GLN A 329 1.06 -29.82 4.11
C GLN A 329 0.32 -31.16 4.27
N GLU A 330 1.02 -32.27 4.44
CA GLU A 330 0.40 -33.59 4.61
C GLU A 330 -0.42 -33.70 5.91
N THR A 331 0.05 -33.08 6.99
CA THR A 331 -0.68 -33.03 8.27
C THR A 331 -1.94 -32.16 8.15
N ALA A 332 -1.84 -31.00 7.49
CA ALA A 332 -2.99 -30.14 7.21
C ALA A 332 -4.02 -30.81 6.28
N LYS A 333 -3.57 -31.55 5.26
CA LYS A 333 -4.42 -32.36 4.38
C LYS A 333 -5.15 -33.46 5.14
N ALA A 334 -4.47 -34.13 6.08
CA ALA A 334 -5.08 -35.16 6.92
C ALA A 334 -6.17 -34.60 7.83
N PHE A 335 -5.94 -33.45 8.47
CA PHE A 335 -6.99 -32.75 9.22
C PHE A 335 -8.20 -32.41 8.36
N LEU A 336 -7.96 -31.83 7.17
CA LEU A 336 -9.04 -31.47 6.26
C LEU A 336 -9.85 -32.71 5.83
N ALA A 337 -9.18 -33.82 5.53
CA ALA A 337 -9.85 -35.07 5.18
C ALA A 337 -10.72 -35.61 6.33
N GLY A 338 -10.20 -35.61 7.56
CA GLY A 338 -10.98 -36.04 8.74
C GLY A 338 -12.20 -35.16 9.00
N TYR A 339 -12.07 -33.84 8.82
CA TYR A 339 -13.18 -32.91 8.95
C TYR A 339 -14.25 -33.15 7.86
N LEU A 340 -13.84 -33.34 6.61
CA LEU A 340 -14.77 -33.61 5.49
C LEU A 340 -15.43 -34.99 5.56
N ASP A 341 -14.76 -35.99 6.13
CA ASP A 341 -15.36 -37.31 6.33
C ASP A 341 -16.49 -37.28 7.37
N GLY A 342 -16.40 -36.39 8.37
CA GLY A 342 -17.46 -36.12 9.33
C GLY A 342 -18.59 -35.24 8.77
N ASP A 343 -18.27 -34.00 8.39
CA ASP A 343 -19.26 -32.93 8.13
C ASP A 343 -19.48 -32.63 6.62
N GLY A 344 -18.73 -33.28 5.73
CA GLY A 344 -18.74 -32.97 4.29
C GLY A 344 -19.78 -33.74 3.48
N GLU A 345 -20.54 -33.01 2.66
CA GLU A 345 -21.36 -33.60 1.59
C GLU A 345 -20.58 -33.57 0.26
N VAL A 346 -20.39 -34.74 -0.37
CA VAL A 346 -19.56 -34.89 -1.59
C VAL A 346 -20.41 -34.96 -2.87
N SER A 347 -21.65 -34.46 -2.81
CA SER A 347 -22.55 -34.40 -3.96
C SER A 347 -22.18 -33.20 -4.87
N ASN A 348 -21.20 -33.41 -5.77
CA ASN A 348 -20.76 -32.51 -6.85
C ASN A 348 -20.17 -31.12 -6.50
N CYS A 349 -20.39 -30.58 -5.30
CA CYS A 349 -19.70 -29.43 -4.73
C CYS A 349 -19.44 -29.74 -3.27
N ILE A 350 -18.17 -29.77 -2.84
CA ILE A 350 -17.89 -30.06 -1.44
C ILE A 350 -18.35 -28.86 -0.61
N VAL A 351 -19.31 -29.13 0.28
CA VAL A 351 -19.89 -28.18 1.22
C VAL A 351 -19.39 -28.57 2.61
N SER A 352 -18.58 -27.72 3.24
CA SER A 352 -18.48 -27.76 4.71
C SER A 352 -19.54 -26.84 5.29
N GLY A 353 -20.37 -27.31 6.21
CA GLY A 353 -21.46 -26.54 6.80
C GLY A 353 -21.35 -26.46 8.31
N THR A 354 -21.05 -25.27 8.85
CA THR A 354 -20.85 -25.11 10.29
C THR A 354 -21.69 -23.97 10.87
N ARG A 355 -22.01 -24.07 12.16
CA ARG A 355 -22.59 -22.97 12.94
C ARG A 355 -21.53 -22.08 13.58
N ALA A 356 -20.26 -22.49 13.54
CA ALA A 356 -19.15 -21.73 14.08
C ALA A 356 -18.53 -20.85 12.99
N LYS A 357 -18.73 -19.53 13.09
CA LYS A 357 -18.12 -18.54 12.19
C LYS A 357 -16.60 -18.71 12.13
N THR A 358 -15.96 -18.83 13.29
CA THR A 358 -14.51 -19.00 13.43
C THR A 358 -13.99 -20.21 12.66
N LEU A 359 -14.61 -21.39 12.84
CA LEU A 359 -14.26 -22.59 12.06
C LEU A 359 -14.38 -22.35 10.56
N SER A 360 -15.47 -21.69 10.10
CA SER A 360 -15.66 -21.41 8.68
C SER A 360 -14.55 -20.53 8.11
N GLU A 361 -14.16 -19.48 8.83
CA GLU A 361 -13.10 -18.55 8.42
C GLU A 361 -11.74 -19.26 8.42
N GLU A 362 -11.38 -19.95 9.51
CA GLU A 362 -10.11 -20.68 9.61
C GLU A 362 -10.00 -21.81 8.57
N LEU A 363 -11.10 -22.49 8.25
CA LEU A 363 -11.14 -23.44 7.14
C LEU A 363 -10.88 -22.73 5.80
N ALA A 364 -11.43 -21.53 5.57
CA ALA A 364 -11.16 -20.78 4.34
C ALA A 364 -9.66 -20.43 4.18
N TYR A 365 -8.98 -20.08 5.28
CA TYR A 365 -7.52 -19.91 5.29
C TYR A 365 -6.77 -21.23 5.07
N LEU A 366 -7.20 -22.33 5.72
CA LEU A 366 -6.61 -23.65 5.54
C LEU A 366 -6.76 -24.16 4.10
N PHE A 367 -7.92 -23.99 3.49
CA PHE A 367 -8.17 -24.31 2.09
C PHE A 367 -7.25 -23.49 1.18
N ASN A 368 -7.14 -22.17 1.38
CA ASN A 368 -6.27 -21.32 0.57
C ASN A 368 -4.78 -21.74 0.69
N ARG A 369 -4.33 -22.08 1.91
CA ARG A 369 -3.00 -22.64 2.15
C ARG A 369 -2.71 -23.90 1.34
N LEU A 370 -3.72 -24.76 1.18
CA LEU A 370 -3.65 -25.98 0.37
C LEU A 370 -3.88 -25.72 -1.14
N GLY A 371 -3.98 -24.45 -1.57
CA GLY A 371 -4.23 -24.08 -2.97
C GLY A 371 -5.67 -24.32 -3.42
N ILE A 372 -6.61 -24.45 -2.49
CA ILE A 372 -8.02 -24.72 -2.74
C ILE A 372 -8.80 -23.41 -2.53
N SER A 373 -9.29 -22.81 -3.60
CA SER A 373 -10.10 -21.61 -3.49
C SER A 373 -11.55 -21.95 -3.14
N VAL A 374 -12.06 -21.35 -2.06
CA VAL A 374 -13.42 -21.54 -1.58
C VAL A 374 -14.32 -20.34 -1.86
N THR A 375 -15.62 -20.60 -1.93
CA THR A 375 -16.68 -19.61 -1.85
C THR A 375 -17.31 -19.74 -0.47
N ALA A 376 -17.17 -18.70 0.36
CA ALA A 376 -17.79 -18.66 1.69
C ALA A 376 -19.19 -18.03 1.58
N THR A 377 -20.19 -18.61 2.24
CA THR A 377 -21.51 -17.98 2.35
C THR A 377 -22.05 -18.10 3.76
N MET A 378 -22.95 -17.19 4.12
CA MET A 378 -23.69 -17.23 5.37
C MET A 378 -25.17 -17.15 5.04
N SER A 379 -25.95 -17.99 5.71
CA SER A 379 -27.40 -18.05 5.58
C SER A 379 -28.02 -18.13 6.97
N ILE A 380 -29.22 -17.57 7.13
CA ILE A 380 -29.97 -17.65 8.38
C ILE A 380 -31.01 -18.77 8.25
N ILE A 381 -30.88 -19.82 9.06
CA ILE A 381 -31.80 -20.96 9.07
C ILE A 381 -32.47 -21.00 10.46
N LYS A 382 -33.79 -20.83 10.50
CA LYS A 382 -34.57 -20.78 11.76
C LYS A 382 -34.00 -19.78 12.78
N GLY A 383 -33.62 -18.58 12.32
CA GLY A 383 -33.06 -17.52 13.17
C GLY A 383 -31.62 -17.75 13.63
N LYS A 384 -30.93 -18.78 13.12
CA LYS A 384 -29.54 -19.10 13.47
C LYS A 384 -28.65 -18.98 12.24
N GLU A 385 -27.49 -18.37 12.42
CA GLU A 385 -26.49 -18.28 11.35
C GLU A 385 -25.90 -19.66 11.03
N PHE A 386 -25.73 -19.91 9.74
CA PHE A 386 -25.15 -21.11 9.20
C PHE A 386 -24.18 -20.74 8.09
N TYR A 387 -22.92 -21.12 8.27
CA TYR A 387 -21.80 -20.78 7.42
C TYR A 387 -21.44 -21.97 6.53
N LYS A 388 -21.17 -21.71 5.26
CA LYS A 388 -20.85 -22.74 4.28
C LYS A 388 -19.61 -22.35 3.48
N ASN A 389 -18.66 -23.27 3.33
CA ASN A 389 -17.56 -23.12 2.38
C ASN A 389 -17.78 -24.10 1.22
N PHE A 390 -17.81 -23.57 0.00
CA PHE A 390 -18.01 -24.35 -1.22
C PHE A 390 -16.74 -24.39 -2.06
N VAL A 391 -16.36 -25.59 -2.51
CA VAL A 391 -15.33 -25.75 -3.53
C VAL A 391 -16.00 -25.90 -4.90
N THR A 392 -16.02 -24.82 -5.67
CA THR A 392 -16.73 -24.76 -6.96
C THR A 392 -15.81 -24.86 -8.18
N GLU A 393 -14.53 -24.48 -8.05
CA GLU A 393 -13.55 -24.56 -9.14
C GLU A 393 -13.15 -26.00 -9.47
N PRO A 394 -13.15 -26.43 -10.75
CA PRO A 394 -12.72 -27.79 -11.13
C PRO A 394 -11.31 -28.15 -10.67
N LYS A 395 -10.33 -27.24 -10.82
CA LYS A 395 -8.96 -27.48 -10.34
C LYS A 395 -8.91 -27.70 -8.82
N ALA A 396 -9.62 -26.86 -8.06
CA ALA A 396 -9.70 -26.99 -6.62
C ALA A 396 -10.40 -28.29 -6.19
N LYS A 397 -11.44 -28.72 -6.93
CA LYS A 397 -12.10 -30.03 -6.74
C LYS A 397 -11.14 -31.20 -6.97
N LEU A 398 -10.28 -31.12 -7.98
CA LEU A 398 -9.27 -32.17 -8.26
C LEU A 398 -8.23 -32.26 -7.14
N VAL A 399 -7.71 -31.12 -6.68
CA VAL A 399 -6.79 -31.08 -5.52
C VAL A 399 -7.47 -31.69 -4.29
N LEU A 400 -8.73 -31.34 -4.06
CA LEU A 400 -9.48 -31.89 -2.93
C LEU A 400 -9.79 -33.38 -3.07
N ALA A 401 -10.10 -33.86 -4.28
CA ALA A 401 -10.27 -35.29 -4.55
C ALA A 401 -8.98 -36.07 -4.31
N ASP A 402 -7.81 -35.52 -4.69
CA ASP A 402 -6.51 -36.13 -4.39
C ASP A 402 -6.26 -36.22 -2.88
N ILE A 403 -6.58 -35.16 -2.13
CA ILE A 403 -6.51 -35.15 -0.67
C ILE A 403 -7.40 -36.24 -0.07
N MET A 404 -8.67 -36.29 -0.48
CA MET A 404 -9.60 -37.32 0.01
C MET A 404 -9.11 -38.71 -0.38
N LYS A 405 -8.64 -38.93 -1.61
CA LYS A 405 -8.12 -40.24 -2.04
C LYS A 405 -6.94 -40.72 -1.18
N LYS A 406 -6.05 -39.81 -0.78
CA LYS A 406 -4.82 -40.13 -0.03
C LYS A 406 -5.04 -40.22 1.47
N HIS A 407 -5.86 -39.35 2.04
CA HIS A 407 -5.97 -39.17 3.50
C HIS A 407 -7.36 -39.53 4.07
N SER A 408 -8.41 -39.70 3.26
CA SER A 408 -9.71 -40.18 3.74
C SER A 408 -9.63 -41.64 4.15
N LEU A 409 -10.22 -41.96 5.29
CA LEU A 409 -10.35 -43.33 5.75
C LEU A 409 -11.64 -43.98 5.28
N LEU A 410 -12.67 -43.17 5.04
CA LEU A 410 -13.94 -43.66 4.51
C LEU A 410 -13.80 -44.13 3.06
N LYS A 411 -12.76 -43.67 2.34
CA LYS A 411 -12.52 -43.95 0.91
C LYS A 411 -13.81 -43.88 0.11
N LYS A 412 -14.65 -42.87 0.40
CA LYS A 412 -15.89 -42.67 -0.36
C LYS A 412 -15.47 -42.56 -1.83
N ASP A 413 -15.94 -43.47 -2.67
CA ASP A 413 -15.66 -43.51 -4.12
C ASP A 413 -16.32 -42.30 -4.79
N ASN A 414 -15.75 -41.13 -4.55
CA ASN A 414 -16.21 -39.87 -5.10
C ASN A 414 -15.37 -39.62 -6.35
N ALA A 415 -15.75 -40.33 -7.41
CA ALA A 415 -15.19 -40.16 -8.73
C ALA A 415 -15.52 -38.73 -9.20
N ILE A 416 -14.66 -37.75 -8.89
CA ILE A 416 -14.66 -36.45 -9.58
C ILE A 416 -14.07 -36.70 -10.97
N THR A 417 -14.87 -37.32 -11.82
CA THR A 417 -14.50 -37.68 -13.19
C THR A 417 -14.91 -36.56 -14.13
N SER A 418 -14.07 -35.54 -14.26
CA SER A 418 -13.77 -34.94 -15.57
C SER A 418 -12.85 -33.73 -15.43
N GLU A 419 -11.73 -33.77 -16.15
CA GLU A 419 -10.93 -32.60 -16.54
C GLU A 419 -11.62 -31.77 -17.63
N LYS A 420 -12.73 -32.28 -18.21
CA LYS A 420 -13.41 -31.66 -19.33
C LYS A 420 -14.19 -30.44 -18.84
N ASN A 421 -13.66 -29.26 -19.20
CA ASN A 421 -14.10 -27.90 -18.89
C ASN A 421 -13.54 -27.35 -17.57
N ILE A 422 -12.31 -26.82 -17.62
CA ILE A 422 -11.82 -25.85 -16.63
C ILE A 422 -12.82 -24.69 -16.63
N SER A 423 -13.55 -24.51 -15.53
CA SER A 423 -14.46 -23.39 -15.38
C SER A 423 -13.65 -22.09 -15.43
N THR A 424 -13.94 -21.24 -16.41
CA THR A 424 -13.37 -19.90 -16.50
C THR A 424 -14.03 -18.94 -15.53
N LYS A 425 -15.14 -19.32 -14.87
CA LYS A 425 -15.97 -18.44 -14.03
C LYS A 425 -15.19 -17.54 -13.05
N TYR A 426 -14.07 -18.04 -12.51
CA TYR A 426 -13.24 -17.32 -11.54
C TYR A 426 -11.81 -17.06 -12.03
N GLY A 427 -11.61 -17.12 -13.35
CA GLY A 427 -10.36 -16.75 -13.99
C GLY A 427 -10.13 -15.23 -13.99
N ILE A 428 -9.22 -14.80 -14.85
CA ILE A 428 -8.89 -13.38 -14.98
C ILE A 428 -10.08 -12.66 -15.63
N PRO A 429 -10.56 -11.53 -15.08
CA PRO A 429 -11.69 -10.78 -15.62
C PRO A 429 -11.45 -10.32 -17.05
N ILE A 430 -12.27 -10.77 -18.00
CA ILE A 430 -12.08 -10.36 -19.40
C ILE A 430 -12.36 -8.86 -19.58
N GLN A 431 -13.29 -8.31 -18.80
CA GLN A 431 -13.76 -6.93 -18.95
C GLN A 431 -12.61 -5.97 -18.62
N ALA A 432 -11.84 -6.25 -17.57
CA ALA A 432 -10.65 -5.48 -17.24
C ALA A 432 -9.50 -5.69 -18.23
N ILE A 433 -9.28 -6.93 -18.70
CA ILE A 433 -8.10 -7.26 -19.53
C ILE A 433 -8.30 -6.96 -21.02
N THR A 434 -9.54 -6.92 -21.51
CA THR A 434 -9.85 -6.71 -22.94
C THR A 434 -9.35 -5.39 -23.49
N PRO A 435 -9.63 -4.25 -22.85
CA PRO A 435 -9.11 -2.96 -23.31
C PRO A 435 -7.59 -2.96 -23.37
N ILE A 436 -6.93 -3.52 -22.34
CA ILE A 436 -5.48 -3.60 -22.22
C ILE A 436 -4.87 -4.39 -23.37
N TYR A 437 -5.27 -5.67 -23.56
CA TYR A 437 -4.66 -6.47 -24.63
C TYR A 437 -5.03 -5.96 -26.02
N LYS A 438 -6.19 -5.31 -26.21
CA LYS A 438 -6.58 -4.71 -27.49
C LYS A 438 -5.74 -3.49 -27.83
N ARG A 439 -5.39 -2.64 -26.86
CA ARG A 439 -4.43 -1.53 -27.06
C ARG A 439 -3.07 -2.05 -27.50
N VAL A 440 -2.54 -3.05 -26.78
CA VAL A 440 -1.27 -3.72 -27.15
C VAL A 440 -1.35 -4.33 -28.54
N TYR A 441 -2.40 -5.09 -28.84
CA TYR A 441 -2.60 -5.72 -30.14
C TYR A 441 -2.67 -4.67 -31.26
N ALA A 442 -3.45 -3.59 -31.09
CA ALA A 442 -3.58 -2.53 -32.08
C ALA A 442 -2.22 -1.86 -32.40
N LYS A 443 -1.37 -1.64 -31.39
CA LYS A 443 -0.03 -1.08 -31.56
C LYS A 443 0.94 -2.05 -32.26
N LEU A 444 0.84 -3.36 -31.99
CA LEU A 444 1.82 -4.37 -32.45
C LEU A 444 1.44 -5.16 -33.71
N SER A 445 0.15 -5.31 -34.02
CA SER A 445 -0.31 -6.13 -35.15
C SER A 445 -0.23 -5.40 -36.50
N GLY A 446 -0.40 -4.08 -36.49
CA GLY A 446 -0.57 -3.26 -37.69
C GLY A 446 -1.88 -3.54 -38.45
N SER A 447 -2.19 -2.72 -39.44
CA SER A 447 -3.41 -2.84 -40.25
C SER A 447 -3.24 -3.76 -41.46
N ARG A 448 -4.33 -4.41 -41.87
CA ARG A 448 -4.40 -5.21 -43.12
C ARG A 448 -4.26 -4.28 -44.35
N ARG A 449 -3.13 -4.32 -45.08
CA ARG A 449 -3.01 -4.36 -46.58
C ARG A 449 -1.60 -3.99 -47.13
N ARG A 450 -1.31 -4.57 -48.30
CA ARG A 450 -0.17 -4.49 -49.24
C ARG A 450 1.21 -5.05 -48.85
N PHE A 451 1.76 -4.76 -47.67
CA PHE A 451 3.14 -5.20 -47.32
C PHE A 451 3.22 -6.05 -46.05
N ASN A 452 2.24 -5.91 -45.16
CA ASN A 452 2.16 -6.71 -43.96
C ASN A 452 1.89 -8.18 -44.33
N GLN A 453 2.87 -9.06 -44.10
CA GLN A 453 2.73 -10.51 -44.33
C GLN A 453 1.82 -11.17 -43.28
N TRP A 454 1.52 -10.48 -42.17
CA TRP A 454 0.69 -11.01 -41.12
C TRP A 454 -0.79 -11.03 -41.54
N SER A 455 -1.19 -12.21 -42.00
CA SER A 455 -2.57 -12.61 -42.27
C SER A 455 -3.04 -13.62 -41.22
N LYS A 456 -4.34 -13.92 -41.20
CA LYS A 456 -4.90 -15.05 -40.42
C LYS A 456 -4.08 -16.35 -40.62
N LYS A 457 -3.44 -16.53 -41.80
CA LYS A 457 -2.57 -17.65 -42.14
C LYS A 457 -1.26 -17.67 -41.32
N ALA A 458 -0.58 -16.54 -41.17
CA ALA A 458 0.67 -16.45 -40.39
C ALA A 458 0.45 -16.70 -38.89
N MET A 459 -0.69 -16.27 -38.33
CA MET A 459 -1.05 -16.61 -36.95
C MET A 459 -1.38 -18.10 -36.77
N VAL A 460 -1.93 -18.75 -37.80
CA VAL A 460 -2.19 -20.19 -37.79
C VAL A 460 -0.87 -20.98 -37.87
N GLU A 461 0.04 -20.58 -38.76
CA GLU A 461 1.35 -21.22 -38.95
C GLU A 461 2.25 -21.11 -37.70
N ASN A 462 2.09 -20.06 -36.89
CA ASN A 462 2.80 -19.87 -35.62
C ASN A 462 2.03 -20.39 -34.39
N GLY A 463 0.92 -21.13 -34.57
CA GLY A 463 0.20 -21.79 -33.46
C GLY A 463 -0.76 -20.89 -32.66
N PHE A 464 -1.01 -19.66 -33.09
CA PHE A 464 -1.90 -18.69 -32.42
C PHE A 464 -3.32 -18.62 -33.01
N GLN A 465 -3.75 -19.64 -33.78
CA GLN A 465 -5.04 -19.67 -34.48
C GLN A 465 -6.23 -19.37 -33.55
N THR A 466 -6.23 -19.93 -32.35
CA THR A 466 -7.31 -19.79 -31.36
C THR A 466 -7.41 -18.37 -30.81
N LEU A 467 -6.28 -17.66 -30.64
CA LEU A 467 -6.27 -16.29 -30.11
C LEU A 467 -6.94 -15.29 -31.05
N PHE A 468 -6.69 -15.41 -32.36
CA PHE A 468 -7.25 -14.51 -33.36
C PHE A 468 -8.78 -14.62 -33.45
N VAL A 469 -9.29 -15.86 -33.47
CA VAL A 469 -10.73 -16.11 -33.60
C VAL A 469 -11.46 -15.77 -32.30
N SER A 470 -10.87 -16.07 -31.14
CA SER A 470 -11.56 -15.95 -29.86
C SER A 470 -11.38 -14.62 -29.13
N PHE A 471 -10.34 -13.82 -29.43
CA PHE A 471 -10.02 -12.62 -28.62
C PHE A 471 -9.68 -11.36 -29.42
N PHE A 472 -8.99 -11.50 -30.56
CA PHE A 472 -8.60 -10.35 -31.40
C PHE A 472 -9.62 -10.05 -32.53
N GLY A 473 -10.65 -10.89 -32.69
CA GLY A 473 -11.78 -10.70 -33.62
C GLY A 473 -12.90 -9.80 -33.09
N LYS A 474 -14.03 -9.71 -33.81
CA LYS A 474 -15.22 -8.96 -33.37
C LYS A 474 -15.93 -9.71 -32.23
N GLU A 475 -15.94 -9.06 -31.06
CA GLU A 475 -16.62 -9.40 -29.80
C GLU A 475 -16.37 -10.81 -29.20
N PRO A 476 -15.50 -10.92 -28.18
CA PRO A 476 -15.34 -12.18 -27.43
C PRO A 476 -16.59 -12.49 -26.58
N ASN A 477 -17.17 -13.67 -26.75
CA ASN A 477 -18.36 -14.16 -26.01
C ASN A 477 -18.05 -14.79 -24.63
N MET A 478 -16.91 -14.47 -24.01
CA MET A 478 -16.51 -15.05 -22.71
C MET A 478 -16.45 -13.97 -21.64
N GLU A 479 -16.72 -14.28 -20.38
CA GLU A 479 -16.61 -13.32 -19.26
C GLU A 479 -15.21 -13.32 -18.59
N ARG A 480 -14.44 -14.39 -18.77
CA ARG A 480 -13.19 -14.64 -18.04
C ARG A 480 -12.19 -15.44 -18.89
N ILE A 481 -10.89 -15.26 -18.64
CA ILE A 481 -9.80 -15.97 -19.34
C ILE A 481 -8.87 -16.70 -18.36
N THR A 482 -8.04 -17.60 -18.88
CA THR A 482 -7.06 -18.35 -18.06
C THR A 482 -5.67 -17.70 -18.11
N LYS A 483 -4.82 -17.97 -17.10
CA LYS A 483 -3.40 -17.59 -17.14
C LYS A 483 -2.68 -18.13 -18.39
N LYS A 484 -3.03 -19.33 -18.86
CA LYS A 484 -2.49 -19.89 -20.11
C LYS A 484 -2.84 -19.02 -21.31
N THR A 485 -4.12 -18.64 -21.44
CA THR A 485 -4.58 -17.74 -22.51
C THR A 485 -3.82 -16.42 -22.51
N LEU A 486 -3.61 -15.84 -21.33
CA LEU A 486 -2.86 -14.59 -21.19
C LEU A 486 -1.37 -14.77 -21.53
N GLY A 487 -0.79 -15.92 -21.16
CA GLY A 487 0.57 -16.30 -21.55
C GLY A 487 0.74 -16.48 -23.05
N ASP A 488 -0.23 -17.11 -23.73
CA ASP A 488 -0.22 -17.24 -25.19
C ASP A 488 -0.28 -15.85 -25.86
N MET A 489 -1.06 -14.90 -25.32
CA MET A 489 -1.11 -13.50 -25.78
C MET A 489 0.23 -12.78 -25.58
N LEU A 490 0.83 -12.90 -24.40
CA LEU A 490 2.13 -12.29 -24.10
C LEU A 490 3.26 -12.88 -24.97
N GLY A 491 3.20 -14.18 -25.24
CA GLY A 491 4.10 -14.85 -26.18
C GLY A 491 3.99 -14.25 -27.59
N PHE A 492 2.76 -14.03 -28.07
CA PHE A 492 2.52 -13.35 -29.33
C PHE A 492 3.06 -11.90 -29.34
N PHE A 493 2.80 -11.11 -28.30
CA PHE A 493 3.31 -9.73 -28.21
C PHE A 493 4.84 -9.67 -28.16
N THR A 494 5.48 -10.59 -27.43
CA THR A 494 6.94 -10.70 -27.34
C THR A 494 7.56 -11.02 -28.70
N MET A 495 6.95 -11.97 -29.44
CA MET A 495 7.36 -12.29 -30.80
C MET A 495 7.24 -11.06 -31.72
N ARG A 496 6.12 -10.32 -31.66
CA ARG A 496 5.92 -9.11 -32.47
C ARG A 496 6.94 -8.01 -32.18
N MET A 497 7.27 -7.77 -30.91
CA MET A 497 8.33 -6.81 -30.55
C MET A 497 9.69 -7.26 -31.10
N THR A 498 9.98 -8.56 -31.06
CA THR A 498 11.22 -9.13 -31.60
C THR A 498 11.32 -8.92 -33.12
N GLU A 499 10.23 -9.13 -33.85
CA GLU A 499 10.17 -8.87 -35.30
C GLU A 499 10.37 -7.39 -35.65
N ILE A 500 9.81 -6.47 -34.86
CA ILE A 500 10.01 -5.02 -35.03
C ILE A 500 11.48 -4.65 -34.80
N GLN A 501 12.08 -5.20 -33.75
CA GLN A 501 13.49 -5.00 -33.45
C GLN A 501 14.39 -5.57 -34.55
N TYR A 502 14.05 -6.75 -35.08
CA TYR A 502 14.73 -7.34 -36.24
C TYR A 502 14.61 -6.44 -37.48
N GLY A 503 13.41 -5.92 -37.76
CA GLY A 503 13.19 -4.94 -38.82
C GLY A 503 14.10 -3.72 -38.66
N LYS A 504 14.22 -3.18 -37.45
CA LYS A 504 15.10 -2.04 -37.14
C LYS A 504 16.57 -2.37 -37.36
N GLU A 505 17.00 -3.60 -37.06
CA GLU A 505 18.38 -4.05 -37.29
C GLU A 505 18.72 -4.09 -38.79
N LEU A 506 17.78 -4.59 -39.63
CA LEU A 506 17.93 -4.58 -41.09
C LEU A 506 18.14 -3.17 -41.66
N LEU A 507 17.50 -2.16 -41.05
CA LEU A 507 17.58 -0.77 -41.52
C LEU A 507 18.95 -0.11 -41.30
N LYS A 508 19.86 -0.73 -40.52
CA LYS A 508 21.26 -0.29 -40.40
C LYS A 508 22.00 -0.36 -41.73
N GLU A 509 21.60 -1.30 -42.60
CA GLU A 509 22.08 -1.41 -43.97
C GLU A 509 20.94 -1.10 -44.94
N PRO A 510 20.76 0.17 -45.36
CA PRO A 510 19.58 0.62 -46.09
C PRO A 510 19.60 0.20 -47.57
N THR A 511 19.49 -1.10 -47.84
CA THR A 511 19.30 -1.65 -49.19
C THR A 511 17.81 -1.75 -49.53
N HIS A 512 17.46 -1.80 -50.82
CA HIS A 512 16.08 -2.01 -51.25
C HIS A 512 15.48 -3.28 -50.60
N GLU A 513 16.24 -4.37 -50.54
CA GLU A 513 15.80 -5.64 -49.96
C GLU A 513 15.56 -5.53 -48.45
N ASN A 514 16.48 -4.93 -47.70
CA ASN A 514 16.35 -4.73 -46.25
C ASN A 514 15.18 -3.82 -45.90
N VAL A 515 14.97 -2.73 -46.65
CA VAL A 515 13.82 -1.83 -46.45
C VAL A 515 12.51 -2.56 -46.74
N MET A 516 12.43 -3.35 -47.82
CA MET A 516 11.23 -4.12 -48.14
C MET A 516 10.93 -5.19 -47.08
N LYS A 517 11.97 -5.84 -46.54
CA LYS A 517 11.83 -6.83 -45.46
C LYS A 517 11.40 -6.17 -44.14
N ALA A 518 11.97 -5.01 -43.79
CA ALA A 518 11.54 -4.22 -42.63
C ALA A 518 10.07 -3.78 -42.75
N LEU A 519 9.65 -3.28 -43.92
CA LEU A 519 8.25 -2.93 -44.21
C LEU A 519 7.28 -4.11 -44.07
N SER A 520 7.76 -5.35 -44.27
CA SER A 520 6.90 -6.53 -44.13
C SER A 520 6.67 -7.00 -42.69
N VAL A 521 7.56 -6.64 -41.76
CA VAL A 521 7.50 -7.08 -40.35
C VAL A 521 7.04 -5.98 -39.39
N MET A 522 7.26 -4.70 -39.72
CA MET A 522 6.85 -3.56 -38.89
C MET A 522 5.34 -3.26 -39.02
N PRO A 523 4.67 -2.82 -37.93
CA PRO A 523 3.22 -2.63 -37.89
C PRO A 523 2.72 -1.30 -38.49
N PHE A 524 3.57 -0.55 -39.20
CA PHE A 524 3.24 0.79 -39.67
C PHE A 524 2.40 0.79 -40.94
N GLU A 525 1.36 1.62 -40.96
CA GLU A 525 0.57 1.82 -42.17
C GLU A 525 1.34 2.65 -43.21
N THR A 526 1.09 2.36 -44.48
CA THR A 526 1.58 3.17 -45.60
C THR A 526 1.25 4.66 -45.44
N THR A 527 0.09 4.99 -44.87
CA THR A 527 -0.32 6.38 -44.62
C THR A 527 0.56 7.04 -43.56
N GLN A 528 0.90 6.32 -42.48
CA GLN A 528 1.75 6.83 -41.39
C GLN A 528 3.16 7.09 -41.90
N ILE A 529 3.77 6.12 -42.59
CA ILE A 529 5.12 6.26 -43.16
C ILE A 529 5.19 7.44 -44.13
N ARG A 530 4.18 7.55 -45.00
CA ARG A 530 4.09 8.64 -45.96
C ARG A 530 3.94 10.01 -45.31
N THR A 531 3.25 10.09 -44.17
CA THR A 531 3.08 11.32 -43.40
C THR A 531 4.38 11.71 -42.72
N GLU A 532 5.08 10.76 -42.11
CA GLU A 532 6.41 10.96 -41.51
C GLU A 532 7.41 11.48 -42.57
N MET A 533 7.34 10.94 -43.78
CA MET A 533 8.18 11.34 -44.93
C MET A 533 7.68 12.56 -45.70
N ARG A 534 6.49 13.11 -45.37
CA ARG A 534 5.84 14.21 -46.12
C ARG A 534 5.71 13.94 -47.63
N MET A 535 5.34 12.71 -48.01
CA MET A 535 5.35 12.25 -49.41
C MET A 535 3.93 12.09 -50.02
N LYS A 536 3.79 12.19 -51.35
CA LYS A 536 2.53 11.86 -52.05
C LYS A 536 2.36 10.35 -52.21
N LYS A 537 1.11 9.85 -52.23
CA LYS A 537 0.78 8.42 -52.27
C LYS A 537 1.32 7.72 -53.52
N SER A 538 1.19 8.37 -54.68
CA SER A 538 1.71 7.89 -55.97
C SER A 538 3.23 7.76 -55.98
N THR A 539 3.93 8.72 -55.37
CA THR A 539 5.39 8.73 -55.24
C THR A 539 5.89 7.56 -54.38
N PHE A 540 5.28 7.36 -53.21
CA PHE A 540 5.64 6.25 -52.33
C PHE A 540 5.36 4.88 -52.98
N GLN A 541 4.23 4.75 -53.69
CA GLN A 541 3.92 3.53 -54.45
C GLN A 541 4.95 3.23 -55.54
N ASN A 542 5.43 4.24 -56.26
CA ASN A 542 6.47 4.06 -57.30
C ASN A 542 7.80 3.56 -56.74
N TYR A 543 8.20 4.01 -55.54
CA TYR A 543 9.44 3.54 -54.91
C TYR A 543 9.34 2.12 -54.39
N ILE A 544 8.14 1.65 -54.05
CA ILE A 544 7.95 0.29 -53.57
C ILE A 544 7.82 -0.70 -54.74
N THR A 545 7.22 -0.31 -55.86
CA THR A 545 7.07 -1.18 -57.04
C THR A 545 8.31 -1.25 -57.92
N ARG A 546 9.28 -0.34 -57.73
CA ARG A 546 10.54 -0.29 -58.49
C ARG A 546 11.74 -0.40 -57.54
N LYS A 547 12.92 -0.75 -58.06
CA LYS A 547 14.15 -0.80 -57.25
C LYS A 547 14.48 0.61 -56.72
N MET A 548 14.52 0.77 -55.41
CA MET A 548 14.83 2.05 -54.73
C MET A 548 16.29 2.46 -54.99
N SER A 549 16.54 3.76 -55.14
CA SER A 549 17.91 4.28 -55.10
C SER A 549 18.48 4.19 -53.67
N PRO A 550 19.82 4.13 -53.50
CA PRO A 550 20.45 4.11 -52.17
C PRO A 550 20.02 5.28 -51.27
N GLU A 551 19.91 6.49 -51.85
CA GLU A 551 19.45 7.69 -51.15
C GLU A 551 18.03 7.54 -50.60
N LYS A 552 17.11 7.00 -51.42
CA LYS A 552 15.71 6.81 -51.02
C LYS A 552 15.53 5.67 -50.03
N ALA A 553 16.30 4.59 -50.17
CA ALA A 553 16.33 3.53 -49.19
C ALA A 553 16.79 4.07 -47.82
N ASN A 554 17.82 4.91 -47.79
CA ASN A 554 18.29 5.56 -46.56
C ASN A 554 17.22 6.50 -45.94
N GLU A 555 16.51 7.28 -46.75
CA GLU A 555 15.45 8.17 -46.28
C GLU A 555 14.29 7.39 -45.63
N ILE A 556 13.84 6.30 -46.26
CA ILE A 556 12.80 5.42 -45.71
C ILE A 556 13.31 4.70 -44.45
N SER A 557 14.55 4.21 -44.45
CA SER A 557 15.16 3.57 -43.28
C SER A 557 15.19 4.48 -42.06
N LYS A 558 15.54 5.76 -42.24
CA LYS A 558 15.52 6.74 -41.15
C LYS A 558 14.11 6.93 -40.59
N ALA A 559 13.12 7.13 -41.45
CA ALA A 559 11.73 7.30 -41.02
C ALA A 559 11.22 6.08 -40.25
N LEU A 560 11.41 4.86 -40.79
CA LEU A 560 11.01 3.62 -40.14
C LEU A 560 11.75 3.36 -38.82
N THR A 561 13.04 3.70 -38.74
CA THR A 561 13.82 3.57 -37.50
C THR A 561 13.28 4.48 -36.41
N THR A 562 12.98 5.74 -36.73
CA THR A 562 12.39 6.70 -35.79
C THR A 562 11.01 6.22 -35.31
N MET A 563 10.16 5.77 -36.23
CA MET A 563 8.84 5.23 -35.89
C MET A 563 8.94 3.98 -34.99
N ALA A 564 9.86 3.06 -35.30
CA ALA A 564 10.13 1.86 -34.49
C ALA A 564 10.66 2.20 -33.10
N GLN A 565 11.56 3.19 -32.99
CA GLN A 565 12.06 3.68 -31.70
C GLN A 565 10.93 4.29 -30.86
N ARG A 566 10.06 5.12 -31.47
CA ARG A 566 8.91 5.70 -30.79
C ARG A 566 7.95 4.62 -30.28
N LEU A 567 7.66 3.61 -31.09
CA LEU A 567 6.77 2.51 -30.72
C LEU A 567 7.36 1.63 -29.59
N LEU A 568 8.64 1.25 -29.66
CA LEU A 568 9.30 0.45 -28.61
C LEU A 568 9.60 1.26 -27.33
N GLY A 569 9.55 2.58 -27.44
CA GLY A 569 9.66 3.55 -26.35
C GLY A 569 8.34 3.96 -25.71
N ASP A 570 7.20 3.53 -26.26
CA ASP A 570 5.86 3.94 -25.84
C ASP A 570 5.54 3.46 -24.40
N GLU A 571 5.29 4.42 -23.50
CA GLU A 571 5.07 4.16 -22.07
C GLU A 571 3.77 3.40 -21.80
N GLU A 572 2.68 3.75 -22.50
CA GLU A 572 1.39 3.05 -22.40
C GLU A 572 1.51 1.57 -22.85
N LEU A 573 2.26 1.31 -23.93
CA LEU A 573 2.53 -0.06 -24.41
C LEU A 573 3.31 -0.87 -23.36
N ARG A 574 4.33 -0.25 -22.74
CA ARG A 574 5.11 -0.90 -21.67
C ARG A 574 4.26 -1.15 -20.43
N LYS A 575 3.45 -0.19 -20.01
CA LYS A 575 2.50 -0.30 -18.88
C LYS A 575 1.50 -1.43 -19.12
N ASP A 576 0.89 -1.49 -20.29
CA ASP A 576 -0.11 -2.51 -20.63
C ASP A 576 0.52 -3.90 -20.67
N ILE A 577 1.68 -4.08 -21.32
CA ILE A 577 2.41 -5.35 -21.32
C ILE A 577 2.83 -5.74 -19.90
N GLY A 578 3.33 -4.78 -19.11
CA GLY A 578 3.70 -4.98 -17.71
C GLY A 578 2.52 -5.43 -16.86
N THR A 579 1.34 -4.85 -17.06
CA THR A 579 0.10 -5.23 -16.39
C THR A 579 -0.32 -6.64 -16.76
N LEU A 580 -0.35 -6.98 -18.05
CA LEU A 580 -0.69 -8.33 -18.52
C LEU A 580 0.29 -9.36 -17.95
N LYS A 581 1.59 -9.02 -17.91
CA LYS A 581 2.63 -9.86 -17.31
C LYS A 581 2.41 -10.05 -15.80
N LEU A 582 2.17 -8.97 -15.06
CA LEU A 582 1.87 -9.01 -13.63
C LEU A 582 0.66 -9.89 -13.34
N VAL A 583 -0.45 -9.71 -14.06
CA VAL A 583 -1.68 -10.51 -13.89
C VAL A 583 -1.46 -11.99 -14.25
N MET A 584 -0.57 -12.28 -15.20
CA MET A 584 -0.21 -13.65 -15.57
C MET A 584 0.65 -14.32 -14.48
N GLU A 585 1.70 -13.64 -14.03
CA GLU A 585 2.75 -14.21 -13.17
C GLU A 585 2.40 -14.18 -11.68
N SER A 586 1.67 -13.16 -11.23
CA SER A 586 1.33 -12.97 -9.82
C SER A 586 0.54 -14.14 -9.25
N GLN A 587 0.77 -14.47 -7.98
CA GLN A 587 -0.04 -15.40 -7.21
C GLN A 587 -1.30 -14.72 -6.66
N THR A 588 -1.98 -13.93 -7.49
CA THR A 588 -3.20 -13.18 -7.16
C THR A 588 -4.38 -13.66 -8.01
N LYS A 589 -5.51 -13.91 -7.36
CA LYS A 589 -6.82 -14.14 -7.98
C LYS A 589 -7.67 -12.88 -7.85
N TRP A 590 -8.67 -12.74 -8.73
CA TRP A 590 -9.49 -11.53 -8.83
C TRP A 590 -10.97 -11.85 -8.59
N GLU A 591 -11.52 -11.30 -7.51
CA GLU A 591 -12.92 -11.49 -7.12
C GLU A 591 -13.73 -10.24 -7.42
N LYS A 592 -14.87 -10.43 -8.11
CA LYS A 592 -15.80 -9.34 -8.41
C LYS A 592 -16.49 -8.86 -7.14
N ILE A 593 -16.56 -7.56 -6.93
CA ILE A 593 -17.36 -6.93 -5.89
C ILE A 593 -18.83 -7.05 -6.27
N THR A 594 -19.65 -7.59 -5.36
CA THR A 594 -21.08 -7.80 -5.55
C THR A 594 -21.96 -6.94 -4.67
N ALA A 595 -21.41 -6.36 -3.61
CA ALA A 595 -22.12 -5.39 -2.80
C ALA A 595 -21.14 -4.45 -2.08
N ILE A 596 -21.52 -3.17 -2.00
CA ILE A 596 -20.85 -2.16 -1.17
C ILE A 596 -21.91 -1.47 -0.31
N GLN A 597 -21.68 -1.44 1.00
CA GLN A 597 -22.65 -0.90 1.96
C GLN A 597 -21.95 0.01 2.96
N SER A 598 -22.59 1.10 3.38
CA SER A 598 -22.17 1.85 4.56
C SER A 598 -22.85 1.26 5.80
N LYS A 599 -22.11 1.10 6.89
CA LYS A 599 -22.54 0.51 8.16
C LYS A 599 -22.20 1.47 9.28
N GLU A 600 -23.18 1.82 10.11
CA GLU A 600 -22.93 2.49 11.38
C GLU A 600 -22.20 1.51 12.33
N TYR A 601 -21.11 1.97 12.94
CA TYR A 601 -20.18 1.14 13.69
C TYR A 601 -19.94 1.64 15.12
N ASN A 602 -19.53 2.91 15.28
CA ASN A 602 -19.28 3.55 16.57
C ASN A 602 -18.40 2.70 17.53
N ASP A 603 -17.25 2.22 17.03
CA ASP A 603 -16.31 1.40 17.81
C ASP A 603 -14.88 1.56 17.29
N TRP A 604 -13.91 0.88 17.90
CA TRP A 604 -12.51 0.89 17.53
C TRP A 604 -12.25 0.15 16.21
N VAL A 605 -11.53 0.82 15.31
CA VAL A 605 -10.93 0.25 14.11
C VAL A 605 -9.42 0.16 14.31
N TYR A 606 -8.77 -0.76 13.60
CA TYR A 606 -7.39 -1.15 13.85
C TYR A 606 -6.58 -1.18 12.56
N ASP A 607 -5.28 -0.91 12.64
CA ASP A 607 -4.34 -1.05 11.52
C ASP A 607 -2.99 -1.62 11.99
N LEU A 608 -2.20 -2.13 11.05
CA LEU A 608 -0.90 -2.72 11.27
C LEU A 608 0.16 -2.05 10.38
N VAL A 609 1.23 -1.58 11.02
CA VAL A 609 2.35 -0.95 10.29
C VAL A 609 3.32 -2.03 9.83
N VAL A 610 3.35 -2.30 8.52
CA VAL A 610 4.29 -3.24 7.88
C VAL A 610 5.29 -2.47 7.01
N PRO A 611 6.56 -2.29 7.42
CA PRO A 611 7.50 -1.43 6.70
C PRO A 611 7.98 -1.98 5.36
N GLU A 612 8.12 -3.31 5.23
CA GLU A 612 8.79 -3.91 4.05
C GLU A 612 7.86 -3.98 2.83
N VAL A 613 6.71 -4.62 2.98
CA VAL A 613 5.76 -4.89 1.88
C VAL A 613 4.55 -3.95 1.90
N HIS A 614 4.49 -3.05 2.89
CA HIS A 614 3.43 -2.05 3.06
C HIS A 614 2.01 -2.61 3.02
N SER A 615 1.85 -3.91 3.26
CA SER A 615 0.59 -4.64 3.13
C SER A 615 0.52 -5.87 4.03
N PHE A 616 -0.68 -6.39 4.25
CA PHE A 616 -0.89 -7.64 4.99
C PHE A 616 -2.16 -8.38 4.54
N ILE A 617 -2.27 -9.66 4.90
CA ILE A 617 -3.43 -10.51 4.62
C ILE A 617 -4.39 -10.51 5.81
N GLY A 618 -5.66 -10.19 5.53
CA GLY A 618 -6.73 -10.28 6.51
C GLY A 618 -8.13 -10.39 5.89
N GLY A 619 -9.14 -10.49 6.75
CA GLY A 619 -10.56 -10.64 6.38
C GLY A 619 -11.15 -12.00 6.78
N ASN A 620 -12.46 -12.17 6.59
CA ASN A 620 -13.16 -13.44 6.84
C ASN A 620 -12.66 -14.60 5.94
N LYS A 621 -11.98 -14.25 4.85
CA LYS A 621 -11.08 -15.08 4.05
C LYS A 621 -9.91 -14.20 3.59
N PRO A 622 -8.81 -14.78 3.10
CA PRO A 622 -7.63 -13.99 2.75
C PRO A 622 -7.86 -12.88 1.70
N VAL A 623 -7.48 -11.63 2.02
CA VAL A 623 -7.43 -10.45 1.10
C VAL A 623 -6.25 -9.52 1.49
N PHE A 624 -5.69 -8.75 0.54
CA PHE A 624 -4.57 -7.80 0.77
C PHE A 624 -5.02 -6.38 1.24
N LEU A 625 -4.25 -5.73 2.16
CA LEU A 625 -4.52 -4.44 2.88
C LEU A 625 -3.24 -3.51 2.88
N HIS A 626 -3.21 -2.14 3.07
CA HIS A 626 -2.04 -1.20 2.73
C HIS A 626 -1.64 0.02 3.70
N ASN A 627 -0.39 0.61 3.71
CA ASN A 627 0.18 1.76 4.57
C ASN A 627 0.74 3.15 3.91
N THR A 628 1.45 4.15 4.57
CA THR A 628 1.73 5.64 4.19
C THR A 628 3.21 6.16 3.98
N GLN A 629 3.51 7.36 3.34
CA GLN A 629 4.80 7.66 2.57
C GLN A 629 5.51 9.08 2.39
N TRP A 630 4.99 10.29 2.71
CA TRP A 630 5.58 11.60 2.22
C TRP A 630 6.88 12.13 2.88
N CYS A 631 7.03 12.06 4.21
CA CYS A 631 8.16 12.67 4.92
C CYS A 631 9.51 12.02 4.58
N PHE A 632 9.50 10.74 4.21
CA PHE A 632 10.69 10.01 3.79
C PHE A 632 11.24 10.50 2.45
N GLN A 633 10.36 10.97 1.57
CA GLN A 633 10.77 11.50 0.27
C GLN A 633 11.62 12.75 0.43
N THR A 634 11.12 13.75 1.16
CA THR A 634 11.78 15.05 1.30
C THR A 634 13.04 14.97 2.14
N ALA A 635 13.10 14.07 3.11
CA ALA A 635 14.31 13.79 3.89
C ALA A 635 15.49 13.28 3.02
N VAL A 636 15.19 12.66 1.88
CA VAL A 636 16.18 12.23 0.89
C VAL A 636 16.44 13.31 -0.16
N THR A 637 15.40 13.91 -0.74
CA THR A 637 15.59 14.87 -1.86
C THR A 637 16.31 16.14 -1.45
N VAL A 638 16.26 16.55 -0.17
CA VAL A 638 17.01 17.72 0.32
C VAL A 638 18.52 17.59 0.12
N GLN A 639 19.01 16.35 0.12
CA GLN A 639 20.43 16.04 0.00
C GLN A 639 20.92 16.03 -1.45
N LEU A 640 20.01 16.14 -2.42
CA LEU A 640 20.37 16.20 -3.83
C LEU A 640 21.09 17.51 -4.18
N PRO A 641 21.87 17.52 -5.27
CA PRO A 641 22.38 18.75 -5.88
C PRO A 641 21.26 19.72 -6.24
N LYS A 642 21.56 21.02 -6.22
CA LYS A 642 20.57 22.06 -6.55
C LYS A 642 20.02 21.93 -7.96
N GLU A 643 20.82 21.45 -8.90
CA GLU A 643 20.41 21.21 -10.30
C GLU A 643 19.36 20.09 -10.42
N LYS A 644 19.28 19.20 -9.41
CA LYS A 644 18.28 18.13 -9.32
C LYS A 644 17.10 18.49 -8.40
N GLY A 645 17.00 19.75 -7.98
CA GLY A 645 15.95 20.23 -7.08
C GLY A 645 16.20 19.94 -5.59
N GLY A 646 17.42 19.51 -5.21
CA GLY A 646 17.80 19.43 -3.80
C GLY A 646 18.39 20.74 -3.28
N LEU A 647 18.88 20.72 -2.04
CA LEU A 647 19.48 21.88 -1.38
C LEU A 647 20.90 21.59 -0.87
N GLU A 648 21.47 20.43 -1.20
CA GLU A 648 22.82 20.00 -0.80
C GLU A 648 23.02 20.03 0.72
N GLY A 649 21.98 19.69 1.48
CA GLY A 649 22.03 19.76 2.94
C GLY A 649 21.31 18.60 3.60
N GLY A 650 21.63 18.38 4.88
CA GLY A 650 21.02 17.32 5.69
C GLY A 650 19.58 17.62 6.09
N CYS A 651 18.96 16.63 6.74
CA CYS A 651 17.61 16.74 7.29
C CYS A 651 17.65 16.60 8.81
N LEU A 652 16.96 17.48 9.54
CA LEU A 652 16.61 17.28 10.94
C LEU A 652 15.16 16.83 11.02
N TYR A 653 14.92 15.64 11.54
CA TYR A 653 13.61 15.02 11.64
C TYR A 653 13.17 15.02 13.11
N ILE A 654 12.24 15.89 13.46
CA ILE A 654 11.59 15.91 14.77
C ILE A 654 10.41 14.95 14.70
N ASP A 655 10.62 13.73 15.19
CA ASP A 655 9.64 12.65 15.17
C ASP A 655 8.81 12.69 16.46
N SER A 656 7.62 13.26 16.38
CA SER A 656 6.65 13.29 17.48
C SER A 656 5.77 12.03 17.49
N GLU A 657 5.81 11.25 16.41
CA GLU A 657 4.89 10.16 16.10
C GLU A 657 5.58 8.76 16.14
N ASN A 658 6.91 8.73 16.25
CA ASN A 658 7.77 7.54 16.11
C ASN A 658 7.61 6.85 14.75
N SER A 659 7.39 7.64 13.72
CA SER A 659 7.11 7.18 12.36
C SER A 659 8.39 6.89 11.58
N PHE A 660 9.56 7.40 11.97
CA PHE A 660 10.78 7.35 11.14
C PHE A 660 11.30 5.92 10.90
N ARG A 661 11.61 5.56 9.65
CA ARG A 661 12.11 4.23 9.23
C ARG A 661 13.34 4.36 8.30
N PRO A 662 14.55 3.95 8.73
CA PRO A 662 15.77 4.03 7.93
C PRO A 662 15.71 3.26 6.60
N GLU A 663 15.05 2.11 6.58
CA GLU A 663 14.96 1.24 5.39
C GLU A 663 14.24 1.94 4.24
N ARG A 664 13.25 2.78 4.59
CA ARG A 664 12.49 3.53 3.61
C ARG A 664 13.33 4.65 2.98
N VAL A 665 14.16 5.30 3.79
CA VAL A 665 15.14 6.28 3.33
C VAL A 665 16.14 5.61 2.39
N ILE A 666 16.63 4.40 2.71
CA ILE A 666 17.56 3.65 1.85
C ILE A 666 16.96 3.43 0.46
N ALA A 667 15.71 2.94 0.40
CA ALA A 667 15.04 2.67 -0.88
C ALA A 667 14.90 3.91 -1.77
N ILE A 668 14.55 5.06 -1.16
CA ILE A 668 14.40 6.33 -1.87
C ILE A 668 15.79 6.91 -2.23
N ALA A 669 16.80 6.76 -1.37
CA ALA A 669 18.16 7.21 -1.66
C ALA A 669 18.73 6.50 -2.89
N GLN A 670 18.55 5.17 -2.97
CA GLN A 670 18.97 4.35 -4.10
C GLN A 670 18.31 4.78 -5.41
N SER A 671 17.00 5.09 -5.38
CA SER A 671 16.27 5.50 -6.58
C SER A 671 16.72 6.86 -7.13
N HIS A 672 17.18 7.75 -6.25
CA HIS A 672 17.73 9.06 -6.61
C HIS A 672 19.25 9.04 -6.87
N GLY A 673 19.88 7.86 -6.81
CA GLY A 673 21.31 7.67 -7.08
C GLY A 673 22.22 8.22 -5.99
N LEU A 674 21.72 8.33 -4.75
CA LEU A 674 22.49 8.71 -3.57
C LEU A 674 23.02 7.47 -2.84
N ASP A 675 24.16 7.62 -2.15
CA ASP A 675 24.69 6.56 -1.28
C ASP A 675 23.80 6.42 -0.03
N PRO A 676 23.22 5.23 0.23
CA PRO A 676 22.25 5.09 1.32
C PRO A 676 22.85 5.31 2.72
N GLU A 677 24.10 4.89 2.96
CA GLU A 677 24.73 5.06 4.27
C GLU A 677 25.06 6.53 4.54
N ALA A 678 25.60 7.24 3.56
CA ALA A 678 25.83 8.68 3.65
C ALA A 678 24.52 9.44 3.81
N THR A 679 23.49 9.06 3.06
CA THR A 679 22.16 9.68 3.13
C THR A 679 21.56 9.53 4.53
N LEU A 680 21.64 8.34 5.11
CA LEU A 680 21.16 8.09 6.48
C LEU A 680 21.94 8.87 7.53
N LYS A 681 23.29 8.91 7.43
CA LYS A 681 24.14 9.68 8.38
C LYS A 681 23.83 11.17 8.36
N ASN A 682 23.32 11.68 7.26
CA ASN A 682 22.99 13.08 7.06
C ASN A 682 21.52 13.41 7.43
N ILE A 683 20.79 12.44 8.00
CA ILE A 683 19.47 12.65 8.61
C ILE A 683 19.58 12.50 10.13
N LEU A 684 19.44 13.60 10.84
CA LEU A 684 19.41 13.63 12.29
C LEU A 684 17.98 13.44 12.77
N VAL A 685 17.72 12.42 13.57
CA VAL A 685 16.37 12.15 14.09
C VAL A 685 16.32 12.48 15.57
N ALA A 686 15.39 13.34 15.96
CA ALA A 686 15.13 13.72 17.33
C ALA A 686 13.70 13.37 17.70
N ARG A 687 13.52 12.51 18.71
CA ARG A 687 12.18 12.09 19.14
C ARG A 687 11.60 13.10 20.12
N ALA A 688 10.43 13.65 19.80
CA ALA A 688 9.66 14.47 20.73
C ALA A 688 8.75 13.58 21.59
N TYR A 689 8.70 13.82 22.89
CA TYR A 689 7.93 13.01 23.85
C TYR A 689 6.70 13.75 24.40
N ASN A 690 6.66 15.06 24.24
CA ASN A 690 5.60 15.97 24.65
C ASN A 690 5.76 17.31 23.90
N SER A 691 4.77 18.21 23.99
CA SER A 691 4.73 19.47 23.25
C SER A 691 5.86 20.41 23.66
N ASP A 692 6.22 20.46 24.95
CA ASP A 692 7.34 21.28 25.44
C ASP A 692 8.69 20.74 24.95
N HIS A 693 8.87 19.42 24.88
CA HIS A 693 10.06 18.79 24.31
C HIS A 693 10.13 19.00 22.80
N GLN A 694 9.00 18.93 22.08
CA GLN A 694 8.93 19.26 20.66
C GLN A 694 9.38 20.71 20.39
N ILE A 695 8.91 21.65 21.22
CA ILE A 695 9.33 23.06 21.18
C ILE A 695 10.83 23.17 21.47
N LEU A 696 11.32 22.55 22.54
CA LEU A 696 12.72 22.57 22.92
C LEU A 696 13.65 22.00 21.83
N LEU A 697 13.23 20.94 21.14
CA LEU A 697 13.98 20.37 20.03
C LEU A 697 14.07 21.34 18.84
N ALA A 698 13.00 22.08 18.56
CA ALA A 698 13.01 23.13 17.56
C ALA A 698 13.87 24.34 17.99
N ASP A 699 13.86 24.72 19.27
CA ASP A 699 14.71 25.78 19.80
C ASP A 699 16.21 25.43 19.64
N LYS A 700 16.57 24.17 19.93
CA LYS A 700 17.95 23.66 19.77
C LYS A 700 18.34 23.40 18.33
N ALA A 701 17.38 23.38 17.39
CA ALA A 701 17.65 23.08 15.99
C ALA A 701 18.57 24.12 15.34
N ASP A 702 18.55 25.39 15.77
CA ASP A 702 19.37 26.46 15.16
C ASP A 702 20.88 26.14 15.21
N GLU A 703 21.36 25.56 16.32
CA GLU A 703 22.76 25.14 16.46
C GLU A 703 23.11 24.00 15.50
N LEU A 704 22.26 22.96 15.49
CA LEU A 704 22.45 21.79 14.66
C LEU A 704 22.36 22.12 13.17
N VAL A 705 21.48 23.06 12.80
CA VAL A 705 21.30 23.50 11.42
C VAL A 705 22.58 24.09 10.87
N LYS A 706 23.25 24.95 11.66
CA LYS A 706 24.51 25.58 11.29
C LYS A 706 25.68 24.60 11.31
N GLU A 707 25.79 23.77 12.36
CA GLU A 707 26.92 22.84 12.53
C GLU A 707 26.92 21.71 11.49
N LYS A 708 25.74 21.17 11.18
CA LYS A 708 25.58 19.97 10.34
C LYS A 708 25.12 20.28 8.92
N GLY A 709 24.97 21.55 8.56
CA GLY A 709 24.54 21.96 7.22
C GLY A 709 23.13 21.46 6.86
N ILE A 710 22.21 21.49 7.82
CA ILE A 710 20.82 21.05 7.60
C ILE A 710 20.10 22.07 6.72
N LYS A 711 19.36 21.59 5.72
CA LYS A 711 18.54 22.43 4.82
C LYS A 711 17.06 22.11 4.85
N LEU A 712 16.67 21.06 5.59
CA LEU A 712 15.29 20.69 5.83
C LEU A 712 15.09 20.33 7.31
N VAL A 713 14.06 20.91 7.93
CA VAL A 713 13.54 20.47 9.22
C VAL A 713 12.15 19.91 8.99
N ILE A 714 11.93 18.66 9.39
CA ILE A 714 10.63 17.99 9.37
C ILE A 714 10.11 17.92 10.79
N VAL A 715 8.83 18.27 11.00
CA VAL A 715 8.10 17.97 12.24
C VAL A 715 6.94 17.03 11.90
N ASP A 716 7.07 15.77 12.31
CA ASP A 716 6.11 14.70 11.99
C ASP A 716 5.52 14.09 13.27
N SER A 717 4.28 14.40 13.66
CA SER A 717 3.46 15.52 13.19
C SER A 717 3.49 16.72 14.13
N LEU A 718 3.19 17.89 13.58
CA LEU A 718 3.16 19.17 14.28
C LEU A 718 2.21 19.17 15.46
N THR A 719 1.04 18.56 15.29
CA THR A 719 -0.09 18.70 16.22
C THR A 719 -0.33 17.49 17.09
N ALA A 720 0.34 16.35 16.86
CA ALA A 720 0.14 15.13 17.66
C ALA A 720 0.31 15.36 19.16
N GLN A 721 1.44 15.93 19.58
CA GLN A 721 1.74 16.16 21.02
C GLN A 721 0.83 17.22 21.63
N PHE A 722 0.54 18.30 20.89
CA PHE A 722 -0.40 19.35 21.32
C PHE A 722 -1.84 18.84 21.45
N ARG A 723 -2.24 17.87 20.64
CA ARG A 723 -3.56 17.24 20.74
C ARG A 723 -3.62 16.28 21.93
N ALA A 724 -2.55 15.53 22.18
CA ALA A 724 -2.47 14.58 23.28
C ALA A 724 -2.51 15.27 24.66
N GLU A 725 -1.83 16.41 24.80
CA GLU A 725 -1.71 17.10 26.10
C GLU A 725 -2.88 18.02 26.43
N PHE A 726 -3.43 18.72 25.44
CA PHE A 726 -4.43 19.76 25.68
C PHE A 726 -5.83 19.28 25.26
N VAL A 727 -6.47 18.54 26.17
CA VAL A 727 -7.79 17.92 25.98
C VAL A 727 -8.91 18.84 26.49
N GLY A 728 -9.96 19.02 25.69
CA GLY A 728 -11.17 19.77 26.07
C GLY A 728 -11.12 21.27 25.73
N ARG A 729 -12.28 21.95 25.84
CA ARG A 729 -12.41 23.36 25.45
C ARG A 729 -11.72 24.34 26.43
N GLY A 730 -11.49 23.94 27.68
CA GLY A 730 -10.89 24.80 28.71
C GLY A 730 -9.40 25.09 28.52
N THR A 731 -8.67 24.22 27.81
CA THR A 731 -7.22 24.35 27.53
C THR A 731 -6.95 24.87 26.12
N LEU A 732 -8.01 25.23 25.37
CA LEU A 732 -7.91 25.65 23.97
C LEU A 732 -7.03 26.89 23.80
N ALA A 733 -7.15 27.87 24.71
CA ALA A 733 -6.38 29.10 24.68
C ALA A 733 -4.89 28.84 24.90
N GLU A 734 -4.55 28.04 25.91
CA GLU A 734 -3.17 27.66 26.22
C GLU A 734 -2.54 26.85 25.08
N ARG A 735 -3.26 25.86 24.54
CA ARG A 735 -2.82 25.10 23.36
C ARG A 735 -2.54 26.02 22.19
N GLN A 736 -3.44 26.96 21.92
CA GLN A 736 -3.28 27.93 20.84
C GLN A 736 -2.05 28.82 21.07
N GLN A 737 -1.83 29.31 22.28
CA GLN A 737 -0.65 30.12 22.62
C GLN A 737 0.66 29.32 22.45
N LYS A 738 0.74 28.10 22.98
CA LYS A 738 1.93 27.23 22.84
C LYS A 738 2.18 26.83 21.38
N LEU A 739 1.14 26.45 20.63
CA LEU A 739 1.27 26.13 19.21
C LEU A 739 1.73 27.35 18.41
N ASN A 740 1.24 28.55 18.73
CA ASN A 740 1.71 29.79 18.11
C ASN A 740 3.19 30.04 18.40
N LYS A 741 3.64 29.87 19.66
CA LYS A 741 5.05 29.96 20.04
C LYS A 741 5.92 28.98 19.25
N HIS A 742 5.45 27.74 19.10
CA HIS A 742 6.16 26.71 18.32
C HIS A 742 6.26 27.09 16.84
N MET A 743 5.15 27.50 16.22
CA MET A 743 5.12 27.92 14.82
C MET A 743 6.03 29.14 14.57
N ARG A 744 6.07 30.10 15.51
CA ARG A 744 7.02 31.23 15.43
C ARG A 744 8.47 30.79 15.50
N THR A 745 8.79 29.83 16.36
CA THR A 745 10.14 29.26 16.47
C THR A 745 10.56 28.62 15.16
N LEU A 746 9.69 27.78 14.59
CA LEU A 746 9.91 27.14 13.29
C LEU A 746 10.04 28.16 12.15
N GLN A 747 9.23 29.22 12.14
CA GLN A 747 9.29 30.26 11.11
C GLN A 747 10.60 31.05 11.21
N LYS A 748 11.02 31.41 12.42
CA LYS A 748 12.31 32.06 12.70
C LYS A 748 13.47 31.18 12.24
N LEU A 749 13.41 29.88 12.52
CA LEU A 749 14.41 28.91 12.09
C LEU A 749 14.52 28.85 10.55
N ALA A 750 13.37 28.83 9.85
CA ALA A 750 13.31 28.83 8.39
C ALA A 750 13.95 30.09 7.78
N GLU A 751 13.58 31.27 8.29
CA GLU A 751 14.02 32.57 7.76
C GLU A 751 15.48 32.85 8.05
N MET A 752 15.93 32.64 9.29
CA MET A 752 17.31 32.94 9.70
C MET A 752 18.34 32.05 9.01
N ASN A 753 18.00 30.79 8.74
CA ASN A 753 18.94 29.81 8.19
C ASN A 753 18.75 29.54 6.69
N ASN A 754 17.75 30.17 6.07
CA ASN A 754 17.35 29.91 4.68
C ASN A 754 17.18 28.40 4.42
N ILE A 755 16.34 27.76 5.24
CA ILE A 755 16.03 26.33 5.18
C ILE A 755 14.54 26.10 4.91
N VAL A 756 14.20 24.88 4.51
CA VAL A 756 12.81 24.43 4.43
C VAL A 756 12.37 23.94 5.81
N VAL A 757 11.17 24.37 6.22
CA VAL A 757 10.48 23.72 7.34
C VAL A 757 9.20 23.08 6.82
N LEU A 758 9.16 21.75 6.92
CA LEU A 758 8.02 20.94 6.52
C LEU A 758 7.33 20.40 7.77
N VAL A 759 6.04 20.67 7.89
CA VAL A 759 5.25 20.18 9.03
C VAL A 759 4.13 19.32 8.51
N THR A 760 3.99 18.10 9.05
CA THR A 760 2.77 17.32 8.82
C THR A 760 1.73 17.71 9.84
N ASN A 761 0.47 17.77 9.42
CA ASN A 761 -0.62 18.09 10.31
C ASN A 761 -1.78 17.10 10.15
N GLN A 762 -2.34 16.72 11.29
CA GLN A 762 -3.53 15.90 11.37
C GLN A 762 -4.76 16.72 10.99
N VAL A 763 -5.86 16.03 10.70
CA VAL A 763 -7.14 16.64 10.32
C VAL A 763 -8.26 16.20 11.25
N MET A 764 -9.36 16.95 11.26
CA MET A 764 -10.60 16.66 11.96
C MET A 764 -11.78 16.83 11.00
N GLU A 765 -12.88 16.12 11.28
CA GLU A 765 -14.13 16.31 10.53
C GLU A 765 -14.94 17.50 11.07
N ARG A 766 -15.43 18.33 10.15
CA ARG A 766 -16.32 19.47 10.37
C ARG A 766 -17.75 19.08 9.97
N PRO A 767 -18.57 18.57 10.91
CA PRO A 767 -19.93 18.11 10.62
C PRO A 767 -20.91 19.25 10.25
N ASP A 768 -20.48 20.50 10.37
CA ASP A 768 -21.19 21.71 9.93
C ASP A 768 -21.17 21.91 8.40
N ILE A 769 -20.31 21.21 7.66
CA ILE A 769 -20.18 21.31 6.21
C ILE A 769 -21.14 20.30 5.54
N LEU A 770 -22.27 20.80 5.03
CA LEU A 770 -23.33 20.01 4.36
C LEU A 770 -23.02 19.67 2.89
N PHE A 771 -22.15 20.43 2.24
CA PHE A 771 -21.73 20.24 0.84
C PHE A 771 -20.23 20.58 0.69
N GLY A 772 -19.43 19.68 0.10
CA GLY A 772 -17.97 19.83 -0.03
C GLY A 772 -17.19 18.88 0.89
N ASP A 773 -15.85 19.00 0.90
CA ASP A 773 -14.99 18.17 1.75
C ASP A 773 -15.06 18.65 3.21
N PRO A 774 -15.56 17.83 4.16
CA PRO A 774 -15.71 18.21 5.56
C PRO A 774 -14.38 18.13 6.34
N THR A 775 -13.27 17.82 5.69
CA THR A 775 -11.96 17.64 6.34
C THR A 775 -11.28 18.99 6.59
N ALA A 776 -10.98 19.30 7.86
CA ALA A 776 -10.25 20.50 8.23
C ALA A 776 -8.97 20.17 9.02
N PRO A 777 -7.85 20.87 8.76
CA PRO A 777 -6.62 20.68 9.52
C PRO A 777 -6.73 21.15 10.98
N ILE A 778 -5.96 20.52 11.86
CA ILE A 778 -5.92 20.83 13.29
C ILE A 778 -5.06 22.08 13.55
N GLY A 779 -5.34 22.83 14.62
CA GLY A 779 -4.59 24.05 14.96
C GLY A 779 -5.19 25.35 14.42
N GLY A 780 -6.25 25.25 13.59
CA GLY A 780 -7.10 26.38 13.20
C GLY A 780 -6.32 27.52 12.53
N ASN A 781 -6.74 28.76 12.79
CA ASN A 781 -6.17 29.95 12.16
C ASN A 781 -4.68 30.16 12.50
N ILE A 782 -4.17 29.62 13.60
CA ILE A 782 -2.76 29.80 13.98
C ILE A 782 -1.86 29.10 12.97
N VAL A 783 -2.11 27.81 12.72
CA VAL A 783 -1.36 27.05 11.71
C VAL A 783 -1.67 27.58 10.31
N GLY A 784 -2.92 27.96 10.06
CA GLY A 784 -3.32 28.57 8.78
C GLY A 784 -2.58 29.86 8.46
N HIS A 785 -2.43 30.78 9.41
CA HIS A 785 -1.72 32.04 9.19
C HIS A 785 -0.19 31.90 9.20
N ALA A 786 0.36 30.95 9.96
CA ALA A 786 1.80 30.77 10.07
C ALA A 786 2.40 29.99 8.89
N SER A 787 1.64 29.06 8.30
CA SER A 787 2.09 28.28 7.14
C SER A 787 1.88 29.08 5.85
N LYS A 788 2.97 29.44 5.17
CA LYS A 788 2.88 30.19 3.90
C LYS A 788 2.35 29.31 2.77
N THR A 789 2.63 28.01 2.77
CA THR A 789 2.11 27.09 1.75
C THR A 789 1.40 25.95 2.44
N ARG A 790 0.16 25.64 2.01
CA ARG A 790 -0.68 24.63 2.64
C ARG A 790 -1.17 23.64 1.59
N LEU A 791 -0.67 22.41 1.70
CA LEU A 791 -1.01 21.31 0.81
C LEU A 791 -1.96 20.34 1.50
N TYR A 792 -3.17 20.21 0.94
CA TYR A 792 -4.10 19.17 1.30
C TYR A 792 -3.90 17.94 0.41
N LEU A 793 -3.43 16.84 1.01
CA LEU A 793 -3.26 15.57 0.34
C LEU A 793 -4.51 14.71 0.48
N ARG A 794 -5.05 14.28 -0.66
CA ARG A 794 -6.15 13.33 -0.72
C ARG A 794 -5.90 12.27 -1.77
N LYS A 795 -6.63 11.16 -1.68
CA LYS A 795 -6.50 10.11 -2.69
C LYS A 795 -7.23 10.52 -3.98
N GLY A 796 -6.56 10.33 -5.12
CA GLY A 796 -7.15 10.54 -6.44
C GLY A 796 -7.83 9.27 -6.96
N LYS A 797 -8.25 9.29 -8.23
CA LYS A 797 -8.60 8.06 -8.95
C LYS A 797 -7.34 7.19 -9.11
N GLU A 798 -7.53 5.88 -9.20
CA GLU A 798 -6.43 4.93 -9.43
C GLU A 798 -5.40 4.81 -8.27
N ASP A 799 -4.13 4.58 -8.60
CA ASP A 799 -2.99 4.66 -7.70
C ASP A 799 -2.50 6.10 -7.45
N LYS A 800 -3.12 7.07 -8.13
CA LYS A 800 -2.79 8.48 -8.05
C LYS A 800 -3.21 9.09 -6.72
N ARG A 801 -2.58 10.19 -6.38
CA ARG A 801 -2.85 11.03 -5.22
C ARG A 801 -2.98 12.45 -5.73
N VAL A 802 -3.82 13.23 -5.05
CA VAL A 802 -4.04 14.63 -5.38
C VAL A 802 -3.43 15.45 -4.25
N ALA A 803 -2.50 16.32 -4.61
CA ALA A 803 -2.07 17.42 -3.76
C ALA A 803 -2.89 18.64 -4.19
N LYS A 804 -3.73 19.14 -3.28
CA LYS A 804 -4.45 20.39 -3.48
C LYS A 804 -3.72 21.51 -2.76
N LEU A 805 -3.37 22.57 -3.47
CA LEU A 805 -2.93 23.81 -2.86
C LEU A 805 -4.16 24.53 -2.31
N VAL A 806 -4.23 24.64 -0.99
CA VAL A 806 -5.37 25.26 -0.29
C VAL A 806 -5.07 26.70 0.10
N ASP A 807 -3.80 27.04 0.26
CA ASP A 807 -3.38 28.38 0.63
C ASP A 807 -1.94 28.65 0.15
N SER A 808 -1.74 29.81 -0.47
CA SER A 808 -0.44 30.35 -0.85
C SER A 808 -0.52 31.88 -1.07
N PRO A 809 0.47 32.67 -0.60
CA PRO A 809 0.51 34.12 -0.80
C PRO A 809 0.54 34.59 -2.25
N SER A 810 1.01 33.77 -3.18
CA SER A 810 1.32 34.19 -4.56
C SER A 810 0.87 33.22 -5.65
N LEU A 811 0.36 32.04 -5.27
CA LEU A 811 -0.05 31.02 -6.21
C LEU A 811 -1.58 30.82 -6.11
N PRO A 812 -2.28 30.65 -7.24
CA PRO A 812 -3.70 30.37 -7.23
C PRO A 812 -3.97 28.95 -6.68
N ASP A 813 -5.16 28.75 -6.12
CA ASP A 813 -5.68 27.42 -5.79
C ASP A 813 -5.55 26.49 -7.00
N GLY A 814 -5.08 25.27 -6.74
CA GLY A 814 -4.84 24.28 -7.80
C GLY A 814 -4.69 22.88 -7.25
N GLU A 815 -4.68 21.91 -8.15
CA GLU A 815 -4.52 20.50 -7.81
C GLU A 815 -3.48 19.88 -8.75
N ALA A 816 -2.57 19.11 -8.17
CA ALA A 816 -1.59 18.31 -8.89
C ALA A 816 -1.78 16.85 -8.54
N ILE A 817 -1.53 16.00 -9.52
CA ILE A 817 -1.68 14.56 -9.39
C ILE A 817 -0.30 13.92 -9.37
N TYR A 818 -0.05 13.05 -8.40
CA TYR A 818 1.22 12.35 -8.23
C TYR A 818 0.98 10.89 -7.83
N ARG A 819 2.02 10.06 -7.85
CA ARG A 819 2.00 8.67 -7.37
C ARG A 819 2.97 8.47 -6.23
N VAL A 820 2.74 7.39 -5.50
CA VAL A 820 3.58 6.95 -4.40
C VAL A 820 3.98 5.51 -4.68
N THR A 821 5.28 5.27 -4.82
CA THR A 821 5.86 4.00 -5.26
C THR A 821 6.99 3.56 -4.33
N GLU A 822 7.58 2.38 -4.57
CA GLU A 822 8.77 1.92 -3.84
C GLU A 822 9.97 2.88 -3.99
N THR A 823 10.08 3.61 -5.09
CA THR A 823 11.15 4.60 -5.31
C THR A 823 10.84 5.96 -4.71
N GLY A 824 9.66 6.13 -4.09
CA GLY A 824 9.22 7.37 -3.48
C GLY A 824 8.03 8.02 -4.17
N ILE A 825 7.91 9.34 -4.04
CA ILE A 825 6.92 10.15 -4.77
C ILE A 825 7.42 10.36 -6.20
N VAL A 826 6.54 10.14 -7.17
CA VAL A 826 6.84 10.29 -8.60
C VAL A 826 5.68 10.96 -9.33
N ASP A 827 5.95 11.56 -10.48
CA ASP A 827 4.92 12.10 -11.37
C ASP A 827 4.01 10.99 -11.92
N VAL A 828 2.79 11.39 -12.29
CA VAL A 828 1.94 10.54 -13.13
C VAL A 828 2.45 10.69 -14.55
N GLU A 829 3.19 9.69 -15.06
CA GLU A 829 3.51 9.59 -16.49
C GLU A 829 2.21 9.69 -17.32
N GLU A 830 2.22 10.59 -18.32
CA GLU A 830 1.07 10.86 -19.21
C GLU A 830 0.69 9.67 -20.10
#